data_AF-A0A7M7NPZ7-F1
#
_entry.id   AF-A0A7M7NPZ7-F1
#
_cell.length_a   1.000
_cell.length_b   1.000
_cell.length_c   1.000
_cell.angle_alpha   90.00
_cell.angle_beta   90.00
_cell.angle_gamma   90.00
#
_symmetry.space_group_name_H-M   'P 1'
#
loop_
_entity.id
_entity.type
_entity.pdbx_description
1 polymer ?
#
loop_
_entity_poly.entity_id
_entity_poly.type
_entity_poly.pdbx_seq_one_letter_code
_entity_poly.pdbx_strand_id
1 'polypeptide(L)'
;MPTFPNLPSLETLDLSYNRIEILSFEYFVNLPNLEQLILTGNRLNTIPVFPNIEFLVSLILSENFITYFEDNPFEQLSSLTKLEMVDCNLTSISPFGPMASLQQLILEHNKISEFNVGFFYGLPSLQLLNLADNEITSLPAALPIPLVTQLIVSHNAISVIDNFAFVQSERQFNLDISHNMVESLDFLMYAQSQSLWVKADSNRIREFPITGISENVRYLSLAENEISFISQLTFAFATSLYWLSLSKNQIRHISGTSFSACSSLSSLDLDGNPLESIDAEAFSGLTSLQFLRMANLPLQNFPENLFDAVELPNLGYVHIMNTSALITASLDFQYAHQVNLDHQQIIAMPNISAPRLQSISATYCLFTNIPTELFTRHPYLENLRLSYNRIATINEGDFVNAIKLLNIHLDNNRINLVAPGSFQPFVFVIFIGLQGNELSHFDIGRSYLNAIQRIDLSDNPWHCDCRLESLKWVLMKYDDVSDPIHCVSPPELSSRAINSLQMSDLGCVNGNQTDAVDDLETETVYDLVTETVYDFVTETVDDFVTETVYELMTEVTDVLVTEDVVEFFTFFFEESSGVDLGRAGDRDEMGPPYEHDDDDGDEDNDNGDGQGGEDLTVQPIVDFTNGDSDETMDWYPPCHLGLSTCSCHIFKAPSILILIALLMAVHVFA
;
A
#
# COMPACT_ATOMS: atom_id res chain seq x y z
N MET A 1 20.91 -43.84 -1.65
CA MET A 1 22.03 -43.27 -2.43
C MET A 1 23.35 -43.77 -1.83
N PRO A 2 24.53 -43.56 -2.43
CA PRO A 2 25.75 -43.50 -1.62
C PRO A 2 25.62 -42.38 -0.57
N THR A 3 26.37 -42.47 0.53
CA THR A 3 26.45 -41.38 1.51
C THR A 3 27.15 -40.16 0.92
N PHE A 4 26.81 -38.95 1.39
CA PHE A 4 27.52 -37.75 0.98
C PHE A 4 28.98 -37.79 1.49
N PRO A 5 29.96 -37.21 0.74
CA PRO A 5 31.27 -36.91 1.30
C PRO A 5 31.13 -35.89 2.45
N ASN A 6 32.19 -35.70 3.23
CA ASN A 6 32.22 -34.63 4.24
C ASN A 6 32.17 -33.25 3.54
N LEU A 7 31.09 -32.50 3.78
CA LEU A 7 30.84 -31.17 3.21
C LEU A 7 30.61 -30.16 4.35
N PRO A 8 31.69 -29.67 5.01
CA PRO A 8 31.60 -28.84 6.22
C PRO A 8 31.20 -27.37 5.96
N SER A 9 30.67 -27.06 4.78
CA SER A 9 30.21 -25.73 4.37
C SER A 9 28.92 -25.82 3.54
N LEU A 10 28.12 -26.88 3.77
CA LEU A 10 26.83 -27.08 3.14
C LEU A 10 25.72 -26.79 4.16
N GLU A 11 25.19 -25.57 4.10
CA GLU A 11 24.11 -25.08 4.98
C GLU A 11 22.72 -25.50 4.47
N THR A 12 22.49 -25.43 3.14
CA THR A 12 21.24 -25.89 2.51
C THR A 12 21.48 -27.09 1.61
N LEU A 13 20.64 -28.12 1.74
CA LEU A 13 20.58 -29.28 0.84
C LEU A 13 19.17 -29.43 0.25
N ASP A 14 19.05 -29.10 -1.05
CA ASP A 14 17.84 -29.36 -1.82
C ASP A 14 17.95 -30.70 -2.59
N LEU A 15 16.94 -31.55 -2.40
CA LEU A 15 16.76 -32.85 -3.05
C LEU A 15 15.35 -32.98 -3.68
N SER A 16 14.69 -31.85 -3.96
CA SER A 16 13.31 -31.80 -4.42
C SER A 16 13.11 -32.41 -5.82
N TYR A 17 11.86 -32.77 -6.14
CA TYR A 17 11.39 -33.31 -7.42
C TYR A 17 12.20 -34.52 -7.96
N ASN A 18 12.74 -35.30 -7.03
CA ASN A 18 13.47 -36.53 -7.29
C ASN A 18 12.54 -37.76 -7.23
N ARG A 19 13.10 -38.95 -7.00
CA ARG A 19 12.34 -40.22 -6.85
C ARG A 19 12.76 -40.96 -5.58
N ILE A 20 12.96 -40.22 -4.49
CA ILE A 20 13.39 -40.78 -3.22
C ILE A 20 12.19 -41.46 -2.56
N GLU A 21 12.14 -42.79 -2.65
CA GLU A 21 11.11 -43.62 -2.03
C GLU A 21 11.45 -44.00 -0.57
N ILE A 22 12.74 -44.03 -0.23
CA ILE A 22 13.26 -44.32 1.12
C ILE A 22 14.43 -43.39 1.43
N LEU A 23 14.29 -42.63 2.53
CA LEU A 23 15.35 -41.84 3.13
C LEU A 23 16.11 -42.68 4.18
N SER A 24 17.44 -42.55 4.27
CA SER A 24 18.24 -43.14 5.35
C SER A 24 19.09 -42.04 5.97
N PHE A 25 19.13 -41.98 7.30
CA PHE A 25 19.85 -40.91 8.00
C PHE A 25 21.37 -40.96 7.79
N GLU A 26 21.94 -42.13 7.49
CA GLU A 26 23.38 -42.32 7.24
C GLU A 26 23.92 -41.42 6.13
N TYR A 27 23.05 -40.94 5.22
CA TYR A 27 23.44 -40.00 4.17
C TYR A 27 23.90 -38.64 4.74
N PHE A 28 23.27 -38.14 5.81
CA PHE A 28 23.43 -36.78 6.32
C PHE A 28 24.48 -36.63 7.43
N VAL A 29 24.97 -37.73 8.01
CA VAL A 29 25.97 -37.75 9.11
C VAL A 29 27.28 -37.00 8.76
N ASN A 30 27.55 -36.81 7.47
CA ASN A 30 28.73 -36.11 6.95
C ASN A 30 28.49 -34.62 6.62
N LEU A 31 27.36 -34.04 7.04
CA LEU A 31 26.95 -32.66 6.76
C LEU A 31 26.81 -31.88 8.09
N PRO A 32 27.93 -31.50 8.74
CA PRO A 32 27.92 -31.06 10.14
C PRO A 32 27.23 -29.71 10.38
N ASN A 33 27.12 -28.85 9.36
CA ASN A 33 26.56 -27.50 9.46
C ASN A 33 25.26 -27.37 8.63
N LEU A 34 24.51 -28.45 8.45
CA LEU A 34 23.29 -28.44 7.63
C LEU A 34 22.14 -27.77 8.40
N GLU A 35 21.70 -26.60 7.93
CA GLU A 35 20.62 -25.79 8.51
C GLU A 35 19.26 -26.04 7.83
N GLN A 36 19.25 -26.36 6.53
CA GLN A 36 18.02 -26.61 5.78
C GLN A 36 18.10 -27.87 4.91
N LEU A 37 17.07 -28.72 5.02
CA LEU A 37 16.88 -29.91 4.19
C LEU A 37 15.53 -29.84 3.46
N ILE A 38 15.55 -29.84 2.13
CA ILE A 38 14.36 -29.76 1.27
C ILE A 38 14.20 -31.08 0.50
N LEU A 39 13.05 -31.73 0.65
CA LEU A 39 12.71 -33.04 0.09
C LEU A 39 11.40 -33.02 -0.71
N THR A 40 10.96 -31.85 -1.16
CA THR A 40 9.67 -31.63 -1.82
C THR A 40 9.48 -32.52 -3.06
N GLY A 41 8.26 -32.95 -3.37
CA GLY A 41 7.94 -33.59 -4.66
C GLY A 41 8.62 -34.94 -4.87
N ASN A 42 8.83 -35.71 -3.79
CA ASN A 42 9.52 -36.99 -3.82
C ASN A 42 8.51 -38.16 -3.75
N ARG A 43 8.87 -39.26 -3.08
CA ARG A 43 8.06 -40.48 -2.99
C ARG A 43 8.11 -41.10 -1.60
N LEU A 44 8.41 -40.31 -0.58
CA LEU A 44 8.51 -40.79 0.80
C LEU A 44 7.13 -41.23 1.27
N ASN A 45 6.99 -42.51 1.61
CA ASN A 45 5.79 -43.06 2.23
C ASN A 45 5.92 -43.12 3.76
N THR A 46 7.14 -43.02 4.28
CA THR A 46 7.49 -43.05 5.70
C THR A 46 8.65 -42.10 5.96
N ILE A 47 8.68 -41.52 7.16
CA ILE A 47 9.80 -40.71 7.66
C ILE A 47 10.72 -41.62 8.49
N PRO A 48 12.05 -41.62 8.27
CA PRO A 48 12.98 -42.31 9.17
C PRO A 48 13.13 -41.51 10.48
N VAL A 49 13.45 -42.18 11.59
CA VAL A 49 13.92 -41.49 12.79
C VAL A 49 15.21 -40.75 12.43
N PHE A 50 15.23 -39.42 12.58
CA PHE A 50 16.42 -38.62 12.38
C PHE A 50 17.33 -38.72 13.62
N PRO A 51 18.66 -38.84 13.45
CA PRO A 51 19.63 -38.59 14.51
C PRO A 51 19.67 -37.09 14.82
N ASN A 52 20.40 -36.70 15.86
CA ASN A 52 20.69 -35.29 16.10
C ASN A 52 21.50 -34.71 14.92
N ILE A 53 20.88 -33.82 14.16
CA ILE A 53 21.52 -32.93 13.19
C ILE A 53 21.52 -31.55 13.86
N GLU A 54 22.61 -31.25 14.57
CA GLU A 54 22.67 -30.21 15.62
C GLU A 54 22.26 -28.80 15.15
N PHE A 55 22.42 -28.51 13.86
CA PHE A 55 22.14 -27.20 13.27
C PHE A 55 20.89 -27.16 12.39
N LEU A 56 20.13 -28.25 12.22
CA LEU A 56 18.99 -28.28 11.31
C LEU A 56 17.83 -27.41 11.84
N VAL A 57 17.65 -26.24 11.24
CA VAL A 57 16.61 -25.24 11.55
C VAL A 57 15.31 -25.52 10.79
N SER A 58 15.40 -25.98 9.55
CA SER A 58 14.26 -26.09 8.63
C SER A 58 14.24 -27.43 7.88
N LEU A 59 13.10 -28.13 7.97
CA LEU A 59 12.86 -29.41 7.29
C LEU A 59 11.57 -29.33 6.47
N ILE A 60 11.69 -29.50 5.15
CA ILE A 60 10.57 -29.46 4.21
C ILE A 60 10.39 -30.83 3.57
N LEU A 61 9.21 -31.43 3.77
CA LEU A 61 8.83 -32.78 3.32
C LEU A 61 7.61 -32.77 2.39
N SER A 62 7.18 -31.59 1.93
CA SER A 62 5.96 -31.36 1.15
C SER A 62 5.87 -32.19 -0.15
N GLU A 63 4.67 -32.35 -0.72
CA GLU A 63 4.41 -33.18 -1.93
C GLU A 63 5.03 -34.59 -1.84
N ASN A 64 4.63 -35.35 -0.82
CA ASN A 64 5.06 -36.73 -0.59
C ASN A 64 3.85 -37.61 -0.20
N PHE A 65 4.06 -38.89 0.13
CA PHE A 65 2.97 -39.85 0.41
C PHE A 65 2.96 -40.27 1.90
N ILE A 66 3.33 -39.33 2.78
CA ILE A 66 3.49 -39.55 4.23
C ILE A 66 2.12 -39.47 4.92
N THR A 67 1.43 -40.60 4.99
CA THR A 67 0.07 -40.68 5.56
C THR A 67 0.02 -40.66 7.09
N TYR A 68 1.05 -41.20 7.78
CA TYR A 68 1.17 -41.19 9.25
C TYR A 68 2.62 -41.51 9.70
N PHE A 69 2.91 -41.34 11.00
CA PHE A 69 4.14 -41.81 11.66
C PHE A 69 3.86 -42.21 13.13
N GLU A 70 4.49 -43.30 13.62
CA GLU A 70 4.16 -43.90 14.93
C GLU A 70 5.10 -43.50 16.08
N ASP A 71 6.40 -43.36 15.83
CA ASP A 71 7.41 -42.96 16.81
C ASP A 71 8.04 -41.63 16.37
N ASN A 72 7.85 -40.53 17.12
CA ASN A 72 8.20 -39.15 16.73
C ASN A 72 9.58 -39.04 16.03
N PRO A 73 9.65 -38.97 14.68
CA PRO A 73 10.90 -39.13 13.96
C PRO A 73 11.82 -37.90 14.09
N PHE A 74 11.29 -36.80 14.61
CA PHE A 74 11.96 -35.51 14.74
C PHE A 74 12.50 -35.25 16.15
N GLU A 75 12.33 -36.16 17.11
CA GLU A 75 12.66 -35.93 18.54
C GLU A 75 14.10 -35.46 18.79
N GLN A 76 15.05 -35.93 17.99
CA GLN A 76 16.47 -35.60 18.15
C GLN A 76 16.88 -34.29 17.44
N LEU A 77 15.99 -33.64 16.69
CA LEU A 77 16.26 -32.42 15.94
C LEU A 77 16.07 -31.18 16.85
N SER A 78 16.95 -31.03 17.84
CA SER A 78 16.81 -30.05 18.92
C SER A 78 16.79 -28.58 18.47
N SER A 79 17.23 -28.28 17.26
CA SER A 79 17.33 -26.92 16.70
C SER A 79 16.25 -26.61 15.65
N LEU A 80 15.36 -27.56 15.35
CA LEU A 80 14.35 -27.42 14.32
C LEU A 80 13.28 -26.40 14.74
N THR A 81 13.20 -25.27 14.03
CA THR A 81 12.19 -24.22 14.25
C THR A 81 11.06 -24.29 13.24
N LYS A 82 11.29 -24.77 12.02
CA LYS A 82 10.26 -24.98 10.99
C LYS A 82 10.18 -26.43 10.52
N LEU A 83 8.97 -27.00 10.56
CA LEU A 83 8.61 -28.27 9.93
C LEU A 83 7.44 -28.06 8.95
N GLU A 84 7.60 -28.52 7.72
CA GLU A 84 6.62 -28.36 6.65
C GLU A 84 6.30 -29.71 5.97
N MET A 85 5.02 -30.05 5.88
CA MET A 85 4.50 -31.30 5.32
C MET A 85 3.22 -31.05 4.49
N VAL A 86 3.26 -30.09 3.56
CA VAL A 86 2.12 -29.77 2.67
C VAL A 86 1.88 -30.90 1.67
N ASP A 87 0.64 -31.22 1.31
CA ASP A 87 0.27 -32.34 0.42
C ASP A 87 1.04 -33.64 0.71
N CYS A 88 0.90 -34.13 1.95
CA CYS A 88 1.47 -35.40 2.38
C CYS A 88 0.44 -36.53 2.49
N ASN A 89 -0.85 -36.21 2.40
CA ASN A 89 -1.98 -37.10 2.69
C ASN A 89 -2.07 -37.55 4.18
N LEU A 90 -1.59 -36.71 5.11
CA LEU A 90 -1.74 -36.92 6.55
C LEU A 90 -3.22 -36.95 6.95
N THR A 91 -3.65 -37.97 7.70
CA THR A 91 -5.06 -38.08 8.15
C THR A 91 -5.31 -37.58 9.57
N SER A 92 -4.25 -37.28 10.34
CA SER A 92 -4.33 -36.78 11.71
C SER A 92 -3.07 -36.05 12.11
N ILE A 93 -3.19 -35.11 13.06
CA ILE A 93 -2.03 -34.53 13.75
C ILE A 93 -1.51 -35.60 14.71
N SER A 94 -0.52 -36.36 14.26
CA SER A 94 0.12 -37.40 15.07
C SER A 94 0.80 -36.77 16.30
N PRO A 95 0.83 -37.44 17.46
CA PRO A 95 1.34 -36.84 18.68
C PRO A 95 2.86 -36.64 18.58
N PHE A 96 3.27 -35.39 18.33
CA PHE A 96 4.67 -35.00 18.45
C PHE A 96 5.17 -35.26 19.87
N GLY A 97 6.38 -35.80 19.98
CA GLY A 97 7.14 -35.79 21.23
C GLY A 97 7.65 -34.37 21.54
N PRO A 98 8.49 -34.20 22.58
CA PRO A 98 8.99 -32.89 22.99
C PRO A 98 9.92 -32.25 21.94
N MET A 99 9.37 -31.43 21.06
CA MET A 99 10.11 -30.62 20.08
C MET A 99 10.26 -29.19 20.61
N ALA A 100 11.17 -29.02 21.57
CA ALA A 100 11.28 -27.82 22.39
C ALA A 100 11.55 -26.51 21.62
N SER A 101 12.07 -26.59 20.39
CA SER A 101 12.45 -25.44 19.57
C SER A 101 11.50 -25.15 18.39
N LEU A 102 10.49 -26.01 18.15
CA LEU A 102 9.61 -25.86 16.99
C LEU A 102 8.71 -24.63 17.16
N GLN A 103 8.78 -23.69 16.22
CA GLN A 103 8.05 -22.42 16.20
C GLN A 103 6.99 -22.39 15.08
N GLN A 104 7.23 -23.07 13.96
CA GLN A 104 6.35 -23.11 12.80
C GLN A 104 6.06 -24.56 12.41
N LEU A 105 4.78 -24.93 12.39
CA LEU A 105 4.30 -26.22 11.92
C LEU A 105 3.28 -25.99 10.81
N ILE A 106 3.60 -26.46 9.60
CA ILE A 106 2.78 -26.26 8.40
C ILE A 106 2.35 -27.62 7.86
N LEU A 107 1.04 -27.88 7.93
CA LEU A 107 0.36 -29.13 7.58
C LEU A 107 -0.79 -28.88 6.58
N GLU A 108 -0.69 -27.81 5.80
CA GLU A 108 -1.66 -27.40 4.77
C GLU A 108 -1.90 -28.49 3.71
N HIS A 109 -3.07 -28.47 3.06
CA HIS A 109 -3.43 -29.39 1.97
C HIS A 109 -3.31 -30.88 2.35
N ASN A 110 -3.89 -31.26 3.48
CA ASN A 110 -3.88 -32.64 4.01
C ASN A 110 -5.32 -33.14 4.27
N LYS A 111 -5.47 -34.24 5.01
CA LYS A 111 -6.75 -34.93 5.25
C LYS A 111 -7.04 -35.07 6.75
N ILE A 112 -6.55 -34.11 7.53
CA ILE A 112 -6.71 -34.05 8.98
C ILE A 112 -8.16 -33.68 9.28
N SER A 113 -8.91 -34.58 9.91
CA SER A 113 -10.32 -34.35 10.27
C SER A 113 -10.58 -34.13 11.76
N GLU A 114 -9.66 -34.59 12.62
CA GLU A 114 -9.76 -34.45 14.08
C GLU A 114 -8.72 -33.46 14.63
N PHE A 115 -9.18 -32.38 15.28
CA PHE A 115 -8.33 -31.43 15.98
C PHE A 115 -7.99 -31.96 17.40
N ASN A 116 -6.91 -32.72 17.53
CA ASN A 116 -6.50 -33.34 18.79
C ASN A 116 -5.62 -32.39 19.64
N VAL A 117 -6.19 -31.74 20.67
CA VAL A 117 -5.44 -30.81 21.56
C VAL A 117 -4.18 -31.40 22.22
N GLY A 118 -4.03 -32.73 22.25
CA GLY A 118 -2.89 -33.40 22.89
C GLY A 118 -1.53 -33.17 22.24
N PHE A 119 -1.45 -32.80 20.95
CA PHE A 119 -0.14 -32.61 20.30
C PHE A 119 0.61 -31.37 20.82
N PHE A 120 -0.10 -30.33 21.28
CA PHE A 120 0.51 -29.10 21.81
C PHE A 120 1.40 -29.36 23.04
N TYR A 121 1.14 -30.40 23.83
CA TYR A 121 2.01 -30.77 24.95
C TYR A 121 3.43 -31.18 24.52
N GLY A 122 3.63 -31.56 23.25
CA GLY A 122 4.94 -31.80 22.65
C GLY A 122 5.59 -30.55 22.05
N LEU A 123 4.83 -29.48 21.79
CA LEU A 123 5.27 -28.31 21.00
C LEU A 123 5.24 -27.00 21.82
N PRO A 124 6.04 -26.88 22.90
CA PRO A 124 5.91 -25.77 23.85
C PRO A 124 6.26 -24.40 23.26
N SER A 125 7.11 -24.33 22.23
CA SER A 125 7.57 -23.07 21.62
C SER A 125 6.82 -22.68 20.34
N LEU A 126 5.72 -23.39 20.01
CA LEU A 126 5.00 -23.18 18.76
C LEU A 126 4.34 -21.80 18.72
N GLN A 127 4.59 -21.06 17.63
CA GLN A 127 4.07 -19.72 17.37
C GLN A 127 3.06 -19.73 16.23
N LEU A 128 3.37 -20.44 15.13
CA LEU A 128 2.51 -20.59 13.97
C LEU A 128 2.11 -22.05 13.78
N LEU A 129 0.80 -22.28 13.68
CA LEU A 129 0.21 -23.54 13.23
C LEU A 129 -0.66 -23.28 12.00
N ASN A 130 -0.24 -23.83 10.85
CA ASN A 130 -1.04 -23.83 9.64
C ASN A 130 -1.62 -25.22 9.35
N LEU A 131 -2.95 -25.28 9.32
CA LEU A 131 -3.82 -26.44 9.06
C LEU A 131 -4.87 -26.09 7.98
N ALA A 132 -4.59 -25.10 7.12
CA ALA A 132 -5.46 -24.78 5.99
C ALA A 132 -5.65 -25.97 5.05
N ASP A 133 -6.72 -25.96 4.24
CA ASP A 133 -7.01 -27.00 3.24
C ASP A 133 -6.98 -28.43 3.84
N ASN A 134 -7.81 -28.67 4.84
CA ASN A 134 -7.94 -29.94 5.55
C ASN A 134 -9.43 -30.30 5.78
N GLU A 135 -9.69 -31.41 6.48
CA GLU A 135 -11.05 -31.95 6.69
C GLU A 135 -11.61 -31.64 8.11
N ILE A 136 -11.06 -30.65 8.82
CA ILE A 136 -11.39 -30.35 10.23
C ILE A 136 -12.83 -29.84 10.34
N THR A 137 -13.63 -30.41 11.25
CA THR A 137 -15.07 -30.11 11.38
C THR A 137 -15.45 -29.25 12.58
N SER A 138 -14.57 -29.12 13.58
CA SER A 138 -14.80 -28.31 14.79
C SER A 138 -13.51 -27.94 15.52
N LEU A 139 -13.54 -26.84 16.29
CA LEU A 139 -12.48 -26.47 17.23
C LEU A 139 -12.93 -26.73 18.68
N PRO A 140 -12.16 -27.49 19.50
CA PRO A 140 -12.54 -27.85 20.87
C PRO A 140 -12.23 -26.77 21.92
N ALA A 141 -12.82 -26.93 23.11
CA ALA A 141 -12.61 -26.07 24.27
C ALA A 141 -11.15 -26.03 24.75
N ALA A 142 -10.74 -24.90 25.34
CA ALA A 142 -9.48 -24.71 26.06
C ALA A 142 -8.25 -25.22 25.30
N LEU A 143 -8.03 -24.67 24.10
CA LEU A 143 -6.81 -24.91 23.34
C LEU A 143 -5.59 -24.44 24.18
N PRO A 144 -4.58 -25.30 24.42
CA PRO A 144 -3.41 -24.94 25.20
C PRO A 144 -2.42 -24.13 24.33
N ILE A 145 -2.77 -22.87 24.07
CA ILE A 145 -2.09 -21.96 23.13
C ILE A 145 -1.40 -20.74 23.79
N PRO A 146 -0.70 -20.84 24.93
CA PRO A 146 -0.11 -19.68 25.61
C PRO A 146 1.04 -19.01 24.83
N LEU A 147 1.60 -19.71 23.84
CA LEU A 147 2.72 -19.24 23.01
C LEU A 147 2.43 -19.23 21.50
N VAL A 148 1.33 -19.85 21.05
CA VAL A 148 0.88 -19.77 19.66
C VAL A 148 0.33 -18.36 19.43
N THR A 149 0.88 -17.65 18.44
CA THR A 149 0.45 -16.31 18.03
C THR A 149 -0.39 -16.34 16.75
N GLN A 150 -0.32 -17.41 15.95
CA GLN A 150 -1.10 -17.56 14.73
C GLN A 150 -1.62 -18.99 14.54
N LEU A 151 -2.94 -19.11 14.36
CA LEU A 151 -3.64 -20.34 13.98
C LEU A 151 -4.37 -20.13 12.66
N ILE A 152 -3.95 -20.84 11.62
CA ILE A 152 -4.61 -20.86 10.31
C ILE A 152 -5.32 -22.20 10.16
N VAL A 153 -6.65 -22.16 10.03
CA VAL A 153 -7.53 -23.32 9.80
C VAL A 153 -8.57 -22.99 8.71
N SER A 154 -8.20 -22.14 7.76
CA SER A 154 -9.03 -21.76 6.61
C SER A 154 -9.24 -22.93 5.64
N HIS A 155 -10.21 -22.83 4.73
CA HIS A 155 -10.54 -23.89 3.75
C HIS A 155 -10.75 -25.28 4.39
N ASN A 156 -11.48 -25.32 5.50
CA ASN A 156 -11.83 -26.54 6.24
C ASN A 156 -13.37 -26.71 6.29
N ALA A 157 -13.85 -27.68 7.07
CA ALA A 157 -15.27 -27.96 7.27
C ALA A 157 -15.79 -27.48 8.65
N ILE A 158 -15.12 -26.51 9.28
CA ILE A 158 -15.42 -26.08 10.66
C ILE A 158 -16.81 -25.46 10.71
N SER A 159 -17.71 -26.09 11.46
CA SER A 159 -19.09 -25.62 11.68
C SER A 159 -19.36 -25.23 13.13
N VAL A 160 -18.54 -25.70 14.06
CA VAL A 160 -18.64 -25.42 15.50
C VAL A 160 -17.27 -25.06 16.05
N ILE A 161 -17.19 -23.91 16.71
CA ILE A 161 -16.06 -23.50 17.54
C ILE A 161 -16.59 -23.49 18.97
N ASP A 162 -15.95 -24.20 19.89
CA ASP A 162 -16.36 -24.17 21.30
C ASP A 162 -16.17 -22.77 21.88
N ASN A 163 -17.17 -22.30 22.64
CA ASN A 163 -17.15 -20.98 23.26
C ASN A 163 -15.88 -20.70 24.09
N PHE A 164 -15.27 -21.73 24.69
CA PHE A 164 -14.07 -21.60 25.52
C PHE A 164 -12.78 -22.02 24.79
N ALA A 165 -12.78 -22.18 23.46
CA ALA A 165 -11.61 -22.58 22.68
C ALA A 165 -10.38 -21.70 22.97
N PHE A 166 -10.55 -20.37 23.00
CA PHE A 166 -9.45 -19.40 23.14
C PHE A 166 -9.31 -18.80 24.55
N VAL A 167 -9.88 -19.46 25.58
CA VAL A 167 -9.89 -18.96 26.97
C VAL A 167 -8.51 -18.97 27.65
N GLN A 168 -7.52 -19.64 27.06
CA GLN A 168 -6.13 -19.73 27.55
C GLN A 168 -5.12 -18.94 26.70
N SER A 169 -5.58 -18.11 25.78
CA SER A 169 -4.70 -17.21 25.02
C SER A 169 -4.35 -16.00 25.88
N GLU A 170 -3.08 -15.84 26.25
CA GLU A 170 -2.60 -14.71 27.09
C GLU A 170 -1.78 -13.66 26.30
N ARG A 171 -1.67 -13.82 24.98
CA ARG A 171 -0.83 -12.99 24.08
C ARG A 171 -1.65 -12.37 22.96
N GLN A 172 -1.02 -11.60 22.07
CA GLN A 172 -1.61 -11.29 20.77
C GLN A 172 -1.82 -12.59 19.97
N PHE A 173 -3.00 -12.73 19.35
CA PHE A 173 -3.39 -13.93 18.61
C PHE A 173 -4.08 -13.57 17.29
N ASN A 174 -3.66 -14.26 16.23
CA ASN A 174 -4.22 -14.14 14.88
C ASN A 174 -4.92 -15.46 14.54
N LEU A 175 -6.23 -15.41 14.31
CA LEU A 175 -7.07 -16.55 13.95
C LEU A 175 -7.58 -16.39 12.51
N ASP A 176 -7.22 -17.31 11.62
CA ASP A 176 -7.86 -17.44 10.31
C ASP A 176 -8.75 -18.69 10.30
N ILE A 177 -10.06 -18.46 10.26
CA ILE A 177 -11.14 -19.45 10.11
C ILE A 177 -11.93 -19.20 8.82
N SER A 178 -11.36 -18.47 7.85
CA SER A 178 -12.04 -18.15 6.60
C SER A 178 -12.34 -19.39 5.74
N HIS A 179 -13.30 -19.31 4.82
CA HIS A 179 -13.69 -20.41 3.93
C HIS A 179 -14.05 -21.70 4.69
N ASN A 180 -14.95 -21.58 5.66
CA ASN A 180 -15.44 -22.68 6.51
C ASN A 180 -16.98 -22.71 6.52
N MET A 181 -17.61 -23.29 7.55
CA MET A 181 -19.07 -23.41 7.70
C MET A 181 -19.59 -22.85 9.03
N VAL A 182 -18.86 -21.90 9.64
CA VAL A 182 -19.17 -21.33 10.95
C VAL A 182 -20.44 -20.48 10.87
N GLU A 183 -21.39 -20.70 11.79
CA GLU A 183 -22.67 -19.95 11.83
C GLU A 183 -22.74 -18.90 12.96
N SER A 184 -21.86 -18.96 13.98
CA SER A 184 -21.82 -18.01 15.12
C SER A 184 -20.39 -17.66 15.56
N LEU A 185 -20.23 -16.48 16.15
CA LEU A 185 -18.99 -15.93 16.72
C LEU A 185 -19.01 -15.84 18.26
N ASP A 186 -19.93 -16.54 18.95
CA ASP A 186 -20.10 -16.47 20.41
C ASP A 186 -18.79 -16.69 21.21
N PHE A 187 -17.83 -17.45 20.68
CA PHE A 187 -16.51 -17.66 21.29
C PHE A 187 -15.71 -16.35 21.49
N LEU A 188 -15.99 -15.29 20.71
CA LEU A 188 -15.34 -13.99 20.85
C LEU A 188 -15.62 -13.32 22.19
N MET A 189 -16.72 -13.64 22.88
CA MET A 189 -17.03 -13.08 24.20
C MET A 189 -16.13 -13.64 25.32
N TYR A 190 -15.43 -14.75 25.08
CA TYR A 190 -14.59 -15.45 26.07
C TYR A 190 -13.09 -15.41 25.75
N ALA A 191 -12.67 -14.76 24.66
CA ALA A 191 -11.28 -14.65 24.26
C ALA A 191 -10.48 -13.74 25.21
N GLN A 192 -9.39 -14.26 25.78
CA GLN A 192 -8.56 -13.54 26.77
C GLN A 192 -7.23 -12.98 26.21
N SER A 193 -6.97 -13.17 24.91
CA SER A 193 -5.82 -12.65 24.17
C SER A 193 -5.59 -11.16 24.44
N GLN A 194 -4.36 -10.66 24.46
CA GLN A 194 -4.07 -9.21 24.65
C GLN A 194 -4.54 -8.35 23.45
N SER A 195 -4.55 -8.94 22.26
CA SER A 195 -5.12 -8.38 21.05
C SER A 195 -5.51 -9.55 20.14
N LEU A 196 -6.69 -9.50 19.54
CA LEU A 196 -7.21 -10.54 18.68
C LEU A 196 -7.50 -9.98 17.28
N TRP A 197 -6.87 -10.61 16.28
CA TRP A 197 -7.17 -10.46 14.86
C TRP A 197 -7.90 -11.71 14.38
N VAL A 198 -9.09 -11.54 13.78
CA VAL A 198 -9.89 -12.66 13.29
C VAL A 198 -10.29 -12.45 11.83
N LYS A 199 -9.86 -13.37 10.97
CA LYS A 199 -10.34 -13.50 9.60
C LYS A 199 -11.38 -14.63 9.56
N ALA A 200 -12.64 -14.29 9.36
CA ALA A 200 -13.77 -15.22 9.32
C ALA A 200 -14.59 -15.07 8.02
N ASP A 201 -13.92 -14.62 6.95
CA ASP A 201 -14.52 -14.43 5.64
C ASP A 201 -15.07 -15.74 5.06
N SER A 202 -16.00 -15.67 4.12
CA SER A 202 -16.50 -16.85 3.38
C SER A 202 -17.06 -17.96 4.30
N ASN A 203 -17.87 -17.57 5.28
CA ASN A 203 -18.53 -18.46 6.24
C ASN A 203 -20.07 -18.34 6.16
N ARG A 204 -20.82 -18.79 7.17
CA ARG A 204 -22.29 -18.75 7.22
C ARG A 204 -22.82 -17.93 8.40
N ILE A 205 -22.06 -16.94 8.84
CA ILE A 205 -22.41 -16.10 9.99
C ILE A 205 -23.60 -15.22 9.58
N ARG A 206 -24.72 -15.30 10.32
CA ARG A 206 -25.98 -14.59 10.01
C ARG A 206 -26.22 -13.34 10.86
N GLU A 207 -25.57 -13.27 12.01
CA GLU A 207 -25.71 -12.17 12.98
C GLU A 207 -24.40 -11.94 13.73
N PHE A 208 -24.19 -10.71 14.20
CA PHE A 208 -23.10 -10.36 15.10
C PHE A 208 -23.48 -10.76 16.53
N PRO A 209 -22.55 -11.22 17.38
CA PRO A 209 -22.87 -11.65 18.75
C PRO A 209 -23.37 -10.48 19.62
N ILE A 210 -24.70 -10.37 19.76
CA ILE A 210 -25.39 -9.31 20.54
C ILE A 210 -25.05 -9.40 22.04
N THR A 211 -24.61 -10.57 22.52
CA THR A 211 -24.04 -10.76 23.87
C THR A 211 -22.71 -10.03 24.09
N GLY A 212 -22.08 -9.55 23.02
CA GLY A 212 -20.82 -8.81 23.02
C GLY A 212 -19.62 -9.63 22.58
N ILE A 213 -18.50 -8.92 22.39
CA ILE A 213 -17.17 -9.46 22.10
C ILE A 213 -16.22 -9.05 23.22
N SER A 214 -15.08 -9.72 23.35
CA SER A 214 -14.00 -9.30 24.24
C SER A 214 -13.44 -7.93 23.83
N GLU A 215 -13.10 -7.07 24.80
CA GLU A 215 -12.46 -5.76 24.59
C GLU A 215 -11.06 -5.86 23.94
N ASN A 216 -10.56 -7.08 23.77
CA ASN A 216 -9.30 -7.35 23.09
C ASN A 216 -9.47 -7.67 21.60
N VAL A 217 -10.70 -7.84 21.10
CA VAL A 217 -10.94 -7.95 19.64
C VAL A 217 -10.72 -6.57 19.02
N ARG A 218 -9.72 -6.47 18.13
CA ARG A 218 -9.31 -5.22 17.48
C ARG A 218 -9.54 -5.23 15.97
N TYR A 219 -9.38 -6.39 15.33
CA TYR A 219 -9.53 -6.56 13.89
C TYR A 219 -10.46 -7.73 13.62
N LEU A 220 -11.52 -7.50 12.84
CA LEU A 220 -12.53 -8.52 12.56
C LEU A 220 -12.98 -8.42 11.09
N SER A 221 -12.64 -9.43 10.29
CA SER A 221 -13.08 -9.58 8.91
C SER A 221 -14.19 -10.61 8.82
N LEU A 222 -15.37 -10.16 8.37
CA LEU A 222 -16.59 -10.96 8.22
C LEU A 222 -17.07 -10.97 6.76
N ALA A 223 -16.17 -10.79 5.78
CA ALA A 223 -16.56 -10.65 4.38
C ALA A 223 -17.26 -11.92 3.85
N GLU A 224 -18.09 -11.82 2.82
CA GLU A 224 -18.70 -12.97 2.13
C GLU A 224 -19.48 -13.92 3.06
N ASN A 225 -20.22 -13.35 4.02
CA ASN A 225 -21.05 -14.07 4.99
C ASN A 225 -22.57 -13.81 4.77
N GLU A 226 -23.41 -14.39 5.62
CA GLU A 226 -24.88 -14.32 5.54
C GLU A 226 -25.50 -13.17 6.38
N ILE A 227 -24.72 -12.20 6.88
CA ILE A 227 -25.21 -11.15 7.80
C ILE A 227 -26.19 -10.24 7.07
N SER A 228 -27.42 -10.10 7.60
CA SER A 228 -28.52 -9.42 6.89
C SER A 228 -29.10 -8.18 7.57
N PHE A 229 -28.78 -7.94 8.85
CA PHE A 229 -29.41 -6.91 9.66
C PHE A 229 -28.43 -6.19 10.58
N ILE A 230 -28.40 -4.86 10.54
CA ILE A 230 -27.58 -4.01 11.41
C ILE A 230 -28.48 -2.98 12.13
N SER A 231 -28.29 -2.89 13.44
CA SER A 231 -29.07 -2.07 14.36
C SER A 231 -28.23 -1.54 15.52
N GLN A 232 -28.78 -0.61 16.29
CA GLN A 232 -28.18 -0.05 17.51
C GLN A 232 -27.73 -1.10 18.55
N LEU A 233 -28.26 -2.32 18.53
CA LEU A 233 -27.83 -3.41 19.41
C LEU A 233 -26.71 -4.28 18.82
N THR A 234 -26.49 -4.25 17.51
CA THR A 234 -25.57 -5.14 16.79
C THR A 234 -24.12 -4.96 17.26
N PHE A 235 -23.67 -3.72 17.47
CA PHE A 235 -22.28 -3.42 17.87
C PHE A 235 -22.17 -2.81 19.28
N ALA A 236 -23.22 -2.89 20.11
CA ALA A 236 -23.34 -2.15 21.37
C ALA A 236 -22.21 -2.39 22.41
N PHE A 237 -21.46 -3.49 22.28
CA PHE A 237 -20.31 -3.84 23.12
C PHE A 237 -18.98 -3.89 22.37
N ALA A 238 -18.95 -3.54 21.08
CA ALA A 238 -17.78 -3.63 20.21
C ALA A 238 -16.90 -2.36 20.27
N THR A 239 -16.70 -1.82 21.48
CA THR A 239 -15.99 -0.55 21.73
C THR A 239 -14.51 -0.58 21.36
N SER A 240 -13.92 -1.77 21.33
CA SER A 240 -12.50 -2.01 21.07
C SER A 240 -12.13 -2.10 19.58
N LEU A 241 -13.10 -2.37 18.69
CA LEU A 241 -12.81 -2.60 17.27
C LEU A 241 -12.11 -1.39 16.65
N TYR A 242 -10.99 -1.66 15.99
CA TYR A 242 -10.18 -0.69 15.25
C TYR A 242 -10.39 -0.85 13.74
N TRP A 243 -10.61 -2.09 13.28
CA TRP A 243 -10.87 -2.42 11.88
C TRP A 243 -12.00 -3.45 11.78
N LEU A 244 -12.98 -3.18 10.91
CA LEU A 244 -14.14 -4.04 10.68
C LEU A 244 -14.48 -4.09 9.18
N SER A 245 -14.48 -5.30 8.61
CA SER A 245 -15.10 -5.54 7.29
C SER A 245 -16.36 -6.39 7.43
N LEU A 246 -17.39 -5.93 6.73
CA LEU A 246 -18.71 -6.54 6.58
C LEU A 246 -19.05 -6.68 5.08
N SER A 247 -18.06 -6.61 4.17
CA SER A 247 -18.32 -6.57 2.73
C SER A 247 -18.92 -7.87 2.19
N LYS A 248 -19.60 -7.77 1.04
CA LYS A 248 -20.26 -8.87 0.32
C LYS A 248 -21.22 -9.72 1.18
N ASN A 249 -21.77 -9.12 2.24
CA ASN A 249 -22.80 -9.73 3.09
C ASN A 249 -24.22 -9.49 2.50
N GLN A 250 -25.27 -9.77 3.29
CA GLN A 250 -26.67 -9.63 2.90
C GLN A 250 -27.35 -8.40 3.51
N ILE A 251 -26.57 -7.39 3.96
CA ILE A 251 -27.07 -6.24 4.72
C ILE A 251 -27.94 -5.34 3.83
N ARG A 252 -29.23 -5.23 4.16
CA ARG A 252 -30.20 -4.38 3.43
C ARG A 252 -30.44 -3.01 4.07
N HIS A 253 -30.32 -2.92 5.38
CA HIS A 253 -30.59 -1.70 6.14
C HIS A 253 -29.58 -1.54 7.28
N ILE A 254 -29.08 -0.32 7.48
CA ILE A 254 -28.31 0.10 8.66
C ILE A 254 -29.17 1.15 9.39
N SER A 255 -29.50 0.91 10.66
CA SER A 255 -30.61 1.59 11.34
C SER A 255 -30.24 2.28 12.66
N GLY A 256 -30.81 3.46 12.90
CA GLY A 256 -30.47 4.32 14.05
C GLY A 256 -28.97 4.56 14.19
N THR A 257 -28.47 4.73 15.41
CA THR A 257 -27.03 4.94 15.70
C THR A 257 -26.25 3.62 15.73
N SER A 258 -26.36 2.79 14.68
CA SER A 258 -25.85 1.41 14.65
C SER A 258 -24.40 1.23 15.10
N PHE A 259 -23.52 2.19 14.79
CA PHE A 259 -22.09 2.10 15.11
C PHE A 259 -21.65 2.92 16.33
N SER A 260 -22.57 3.50 17.12
CA SER A 260 -22.23 4.51 18.15
C SER A 260 -21.46 4.03 19.39
N ALA A 261 -21.21 2.73 19.51
CA ALA A 261 -20.29 2.19 20.50
C ALA A 261 -18.86 2.04 19.96
N CYS A 262 -18.67 1.99 18.63
CA CYS A 262 -17.40 1.69 17.95
C CYS A 262 -16.49 2.92 17.83
N SER A 263 -16.32 3.70 18.90
CA SER A 263 -15.57 4.96 18.87
C SER A 263 -14.08 4.79 18.52
N SER A 264 -13.50 3.60 18.78
CA SER A 264 -12.12 3.24 18.39
C SER A 264 -11.94 2.90 16.90
N LEU A 265 -13.03 2.79 16.12
CA LEU A 265 -12.99 2.22 14.77
C LEU A 265 -12.37 3.20 13.78
N SER A 266 -11.22 2.82 13.22
CA SER A 266 -10.45 3.57 12.23
C SER A 266 -10.84 3.21 10.79
N SER A 267 -11.27 1.98 10.55
CA SER A 267 -11.63 1.49 9.22
C SER A 267 -12.92 0.68 9.24
N LEU A 268 -13.86 1.05 8.36
CA LEU A 268 -15.13 0.37 8.14
C LEU A 268 -15.32 0.05 6.65
N ASP A 269 -15.49 -1.23 6.33
CA ASP A 269 -15.77 -1.71 4.98
C ASP A 269 -17.17 -2.34 4.90
N LEU A 270 -18.01 -1.79 4.01
CA LEU A 270 -19.39 -2.20 3.75
C LEU A 270 -19.60 -2.65 2.29
N ASP A 271 -18.54 -2.75 1.48
CA ASP A 271 -18.60 -2.93 0.03
C ASP A 271 -19.48 -4.12 -0.41
N GLY A 272 -20.20 -4.01 -1.52
CA GLY A 272 -20.92 -5.13 -2.15
C GLY A 272 -22.14 -5.67 -1.39
N ASN A 273 -22.61 -4.97 -0.36
CA ASN A 273 -23.86 -5.31 0.33
C ASN A 273 -25.11 -4.90 -0.48
N PRO A 274 -26.22 -5.66 -0.41
CA PRO A 274 -27.49 -5.36 -1.08
C PRO A 274 -28.29 -4.25 -0.35
N LEU A 275 -27.61 -3.16 0.00
CA LEU A 275 -28.08 -2.10 0.87
C LEU A 275 -29.15 -1.23 0.19
N GLU A 276 -30.37 -1.31 0.70
CA GLU A 276 -31.55 -0.59 0.22
C GLU A 276 -31.67 0.80 0.89
N SER A 277 -31.23 0.94 2.15
CA SER A 277 -31.27 2.20 2.90
C SER A 277 -30.24 2.30 4.04
N ILE A 278 -29.90 3.53 4.43
CA ILE A 278 -29.07 3.88 5.59
C ILE A 278 -29.79 5.01 6.33
N ASP A 279 -29.88 4.96 7.66
CA ASP A 279 -30.35 6.10 8.46
C ASP A 279 -29.26 7.17 8.61
N ALA A 280 -29.60 8.46 8.56
CA ALA A 280 -28.61 9.55 8.57
C ALA A 280 -27.69 9.59 9.81
N GLU A 281 -28.11 8.99 10.93
CA GLU A 281 -27.31 8.87 12.17
C GLU A 281 -26.50 7.55 12.24
N ALA A 282 -26.47 6.73 11.19
CA ALA A 282 -25.84 5.40 11.17
C ALA A 282 -24.39 5.38 11.68
N PHE A 283 -23.59 6.35 11.22
CA PHE A 283 -22.18 6.49 11.54
C PHE A 283 -21.92 7.35 12.80
N SER A 284 -22.97 7.78 13.51
CA SER A 284 -22.86 8.55 14.74
C SER A 284 -21.98 7.84 15.76
N GLY A 285 -21.01 8.57 16.33
CA GLY A 285 -20.05 8.03 17.30
C GLY A 285 -18.75 7.44 16.72
N LEU A 286 -18.59 7.35 15.39
CA LEU A 286 -17.37 6.86 14.73
C LEU A 286 -16.24 7.91 14.70
N THR A 287 -15.87 8.44 15.88
CA THR A 287 -14.95 9.58 16.03
C THR A 287 -13.52 9.32 15.53
N SER A 288 -13.05 8.07 15.56
CA SER A 288 -11.71 7.69 15.10
C SER A 288 -11.64 7.26 13.63
N LEU A 289 -12.76 7.27 12.90
CA LEU A 289 -12.84 6.71 11.55
C LEU A 289 -12.00 7.53 10.56
N GLN A 290 -11.09 6.85 9.87
CA GLN A 290 -10.18 7.38 8.85
C GLN A 290 -10.52 6.87 7.44
N PHE A 291 -10.99 5.62 7.35
CA PHE A 291 -11.27 4.92 6.10
C PHE A 291 -12.70 4.38 6.07
N LEU A 292 -13.48 4.79 5.06
CA LEU A 292 -14.83 4.27 4.82
C LEU A 292 -14.95 3.73 3.39
N ARG A 293 -15.34 2.47 3.24
CA ARG A 293 -15.63 1.83 1.94
C ARG A 293 -17.12 1.48 1.81
N MET A 294 -17.74 1.96 0.74
CA MET A 294 -19.18 1.89 0.45
C MET A 294 -19.45 1.69 -1.06
N ALA A 295 -18.73 0.75 -1.67
CA ALA A 295 -18.85 0.36 -3.08
C ALA A 295 -20.00 -0.61 -3.37
N ASN A 296 -20.48 -0.61 -4.61
CA ASN A 296 -21.44 -1.58 -5.16
C ASN A 296 -22.76 -1.71 -4.37
N LEU A 297 -23.20 -0.61 -3.74
CA LEU A 297 -24.43 -0.56 -2.95
C LEU A 297 -25.64 -0.16 -3.83
N PRO A 298 -26.71 -0.99 -3.93
CA PRO A 298 -27.88 -0.73 -4.77
C PRO A 298 -28.86 0.29 -4.14
N LEU A 299 -28.32 1.33 -3.52
CA LEU A 299 -29.08 2.41 -2.90
C LEU A 299 -29.95 3.12 -3.95
N GLN A 300 -31.23 3.31 -3.63
CA GLN A 300 -32.16 4.09 -4.47
C GLN A 300 -31.89 5.59 -4.36
N ASN A 301 -31.56 6.06 -3.16
CA ASN A 301 -31.14 7.43 -2.85
C ASN A 301 -30.08 7.36 -1.75
N PHE A 302 -29.14 8.33 -1.72
CA PHE A 302 -28.32 8.55 -0.54
C PHE A 302 -29.17 9.32 0.49
N PRO A 303 -28.98 9.10 1.79
CA PRO A 303 -29.64 9.91 2.80
C PRO A 303 -29.10 11.34 2.71
N GLU A 304 -29.99 12.33 2.64
CA GLU A 304 -29.61 13.71 2.86
C GLU A 304 -28.91 13.80 4.23
N ASN A 305 -27.78 14.51 4.28
CA ASN A 305 -27.02 14.79 5.49
C ASN A 305 -26.40 13.55 6.17
N LEU A 306 -26.14 12.43 5.47
CA LEU A 306 -25.51 11.23 6.05
C LEU A 306 -24.12 11.51 6.69
N PHE A 307 -23.42 12.52 6.21
CA PHE A 307 -22.12 12.96 6.73
C PHE A 307 -22.25 14.30 7.48
N ASP A 308 -23.14 15.18 7.06
CA ASP A 308 -23.43 16.47 7.70
C ASP A 308 -24.08 16.32 9.10
N ALA A 309 -24.78 15.20 9.36
CA ALA A 309 -25.44 14.92 10.64
C ALA A 309 -24.50 14.31 11.70
N VAL A 310 -23.25 14.01 11.34
CA VAL A 310 -22.28 13.33 12.21
C VAL A 310 -20.88 13.94 12.05
N GLU A 311 -20.32 14.49 13.12
CA GLU A 311 -18.91 14.89 13.12
C GLU A 311 -18.01 13.64 12.98
N LEU A 312 -17.39 13.47 11.81
CA LEU A 312 -16.38 12.46 11.50
C LEU A 312 -15.00 13.13 11.33
N PRO A 313 -14.37 13.65 12.42
CA PRO A 313 -13.26 14.60 12.35
C PRO A 313 -11.95 14.05 11.79
N ASN A 314 -11.84 12.72 11.67
CA ASN A 314 -10.64 12.02 11.20
C ASN A 314 -10.81 11.37 9.83
N LEU A 315 -11.98 11.48 9.18
CA LEU A 315 -12.32 10.75 7.94
C LEU A 315 -11.52 11.29 6.75
N GLY A 316 -10.32 10.77 6.54
CA GLY A 316 -9.40 11.19 5.49
C GLY A 316 -9.67 10.57 4.13
N TYR A 317 -10.16 9.32 4.08
CA TYR A 317 -10.39 8.55 2.87
C TYR A 317 -11.82 8.00 2.76
N VAL A 318 -12.49 8.32 1.65
CA VAL A 318 -13.85 7.84 1.33
C VAL A 318 -13.87 7.16 -0.04
N HIS A 319 -14.29 5.90 -0.09
CA HIS A 319 -14.50 5.15 -1.33
C HIS A 319 -15.99 4.82 -1.50
N ILE A 320 -16.60 5.37 -2.56
CA ILE A 320 -17.97 5.05 -2.97
C ILE A 320 -17.93 4.74 -4.46
N MET A 321 -18.32 3.53 -4.85
CA MET A 321 -18.23 3.03 -6.23
C MET A 321 -19.57 2.44 -6.67
N ASN A 322 -19.93 2.55 -7.95
CA ASN A 322 -21.10 1.90 -8.56
C ASN A 322 -22.43 2.04 -7.75
N THR A 323 -22.73 3.24 -7.24
CA THR A 323 -23.99 3.53 -6.53
C THR A 323 -24.86 4.49 -7.36
N SER A 324 -26.02 4.01 -7.83
CA SER A 324 -26.94 4.79 -8.70
C SER A 324 -27.44 6.09 -8.07
N ALA A 325 -27.47 6.14 -6.74
CA ALA A 325 -27.99 7.23 -5.93
C ALA A 325 -27.11 8.49 -5.88
N LEU A 326 -25.84 8.44 -6.29
CA LEU A 326 -24.92 9.59 -6.16
C LEU A 326 -25.29 10.80 -7.01
N ILE A 327 -25.99 10.59 -8.14
CA ILE A 327 -26.31 11.63 -9.13
C ILE A 327 -27.15 12.78 -8.51
N THR A 328 -27.88 12.51 -7.44
CA THR A 328 -28.71 13.49 -6.71
C THR A 328 -28.21 13.82 -5.31
N ALA A 329 -27.03 13.30 -4.91
CA ALA A 329 -26.50 13.49 -3.57
C ALA A 329 -25.79 14.84 -3.40
N SER A 330 -26.02 15.47 -2.24
CA SER A 330 -25.10 16.43 -1.64
C SER A 330 -24.30 15.70 -0.58
N LEU A 331 -22.98 15.89 -0.55
CA LEU A 331 -22.06 15.16 0.32
C LEU A 331 -21.08 16.15 0.94
N ASP A 332 -21.17 16.40 2.25
CA ASP A 332 -20.16 17.17 2.98
C ASP A 332 -19.14 16.25 3.65
N PHE A 333 -17.97 16.14 3.03
CA PHE A 333 -16.80 15.43 3.55
C PHE A 333 -15.81 16.45 4.14
N GLN A 334 -16.24 17.18 5.18
CA GLN A 334 -15.54 18.31 5.79
C GLN A 334 -14.04 18.05 6.09
N TYR A 335 -13.67 16.80 6.38
CA TYR A 335 -12.32 16.38 6.77
C TYR A 335 -11.59 15.52 5.72
N ALA A 336 -12.24 15.15 4.61
CA ALA A 336 -11.64 14.23 3.65
C ALA A 336 -10.55 14.88 2.79
N HIS A 337 -9.45 14.14 2.68
CA HIS A 337 -8.30 14.47 1.85
C HIS A 337 -8.30 13.66 0.54
N GLN A 338 -8.95 12.49 0.53
CA GLN A 338 -9.04 11.59 -0.62
C GLN A 338 -10.46 11.07 -0.83
N VAL A 339 -10.96 11.13 -2.06
CA VAL A 339 -12.26 10.57 -2.44
C VAL A 339 -12.12 9.69 -3.70
N ASN A 340 -12.63 8.46 -3.65
CA ASN A 340 -12.72 7.57 -4.80
C ASN A 340 -14.19 7.40 -5.22
N LEU A 341 -14.46 7.66 -6.51
CA LEU A 341 -15.74 7.61 -7.20
C LEU A 341 -15.71 6.65 -8.43
N ASP A 342 -14.80 5.68 -8.45
CA ASP A 342 -14.54 4.85 -9.63
C ASP A 342 -15.72 3.93 -10.01
N HIS A 343 -15.77 3.53 -11.28
CA HIS A 343 -16.74 2.61 -11.89
C HIS A 343 -18.22 3.00 -11.65
N GLN A 344 -18.51 4.31 -11.67
CA GLN A 344 -19.87 4.82 -11.51
C GLN A 344 -20.50 5.20 -12.86
N GLN A 345 -21.83 5.06 -12.97
CA GLN A 345 -22.58 5.55 -14.15
C GLN A 345 -22.84 7.08 -14.11
N ILE A 346 -21.93 7.86 -13.50
CA ILE A 346 -22.02 9.32 -13.46
C ILE A 346 -21.50 9.96 -14.75
N ILE A 347 -22.23 10.97 -15.23
CA ILE A 347 -21.91 11.78 -16.42
C ILE A 347 -21.38 13.19 -16.08
N ALA A 348 -21.46 13.56 -14.80
CA ALA A 348 -21.07 14.83 -14.20
C ALA A 348 -20.69 14.58 -12.73
N MET A 349 -19.91 15.47 -12.11
CA MET A 349 -19.52 15.30 -10.70
C MET A 349 -20.74 15.49 -9.78
N PRO A 350 -20.89 14.66 -8.72
CA PRO A 350 -21.88 14.88 -7.67
C PRO A 350 -21.53 16.14 -6.85
N ASN A 351 -22.49 16.65 -6.06
CA ASN A 351 -22.30 17.86 -5.25
C ASN A 351 -21.48 17.57 -3.98
N ILE A 352 -20.17 17.42 -4.16
CA ILE A 352 -19.21 17.24 -3.06
C ILE A 352 -18.77 18.60 -2.51
N SER A 353 -18.77 18.70 -1.19
CA SER A 353 -18.03 19.66 -0.37
C SER A 353 -16.91 18.88 0.33
N ALA A 354 -15.66 19.17 0.02
CA ALA A 354 -14.50 18.53 0.66
C ALA A 354 -13.34 19.54 0.75
N PRO A 355 -13.37 20.49 1.69
CA PRO A 355 -12.49 21.68 1.68
C PRO A 355 -10.99 21.39 1.84
N ARG A 356 -10.61 20.13 2.07
CA ARG A 356 -9.23 19.62 2.21
C ARG A 356 -8.82 18.61 1.13
N LEU A 357 -9.64 18.44 0.09
CA LEU A 357 -9.44 17.41 -0.94
C LEU A 357 -8.14 17.62 -1.73
N GLN A 358 -7.22 16.67 -1.61
CA GLN A 358 -5.94 16.61 -2.33
C GLN A 358 -5.92 15.54 -3.43
N SER A 359 -6.77 14.52 -3.34
CA SER A 359 -6.85 13.44 -4.35
C SER A 359 -8.29 13.05 -4.67
N ILE A 360 -8.63 12.97 -5.96
CA ILE A 360 -9.90 12.42 -6.40
C ILE A 360 -9.77 11.52 -7.63
N SER A 361 -10.47 10.38 -7.57
CA SER A 361 -10.55 9.40 -8.65
C SER A 361 -12.00 9.22 -9.08
N ALA A 362 -12.26 9.24 -10.39
CA ALA A 362 -13.55 8.91 -11.01
C ALA A 362 -13.31 8.17 -12.34
N THR A 363 -12.46 7.14 -12.25
CA THR A 363 -12.01 6.24 -13.31
C THR A 363 -13.15 5.30 -13.74
N TYR A 364 -13.19 4.86 -15.00
CA TYR A 364 -14.26 3.98 -15.53
C TYR A 364 -15.70 4.56 -15.44
N CYS A 365 -15.83 5.89 -15.44
CA CYS A 365 -17.11 6.59 -15.39
C CYS A 365 -17.63 6.97 -16.81
N LEU A 366 -18.60 7.89 -16.89
CA LEU A 366 -19.23 8.31 -18.16
C LEU A 366 -18.95 9.78 -18.53
N PHE A 367 -17.88 10.39 -17.98
CA PHE A 367 -17.51 11.77 -18.29
C PHE A 367 -17.19 11.97 -19.77
N THR A 368 -17.66 13.09 -20.33
CA THR A 368 -17.44 13.46 -21.75
C THR A 368 -16.60 14.72 -21.93
N ASN A 369 -16.37 15.47 -20.85
CA ASN A 369 -15.55 16.68 -20.76
C ASN A 369 -14.83 16.69 -19.41
N ILE A 370 -13.81 17.54 -19.26
CA ILE A 370 -13.19 17.81 -17.96
C ILE A 370 -14.22 18.44 -17.00
N PRO A 371 -14.35 17.98 -15.75
CA PRO A 371 -15.34 18.51 -14.81
C PRO A 371 -14.87 19.80 -14.14
N THR A 372 -14.83 20.91 -14.89
CA THR A 372 -14.21 22.18 -14.47
C THR A 372 -14.72 22.77 -13.14
N GLU A 373 -15.98 22.53 -12.77
CA GLU A 373 -16.55 22.91 -11.47
C GLU A 373 -15.82 22.30 -10.27
N LEU A 374 -15.16 21.14 -10.45
CA LEU A 374 -14.39 20.45 -9.41
C LEU A 374 -13.30 21.36 -8.85
N PHE A 375 -12.52 21.99 -9.73
CA PHE A 375 -11.34 22.78 -9.38
C PHE A 375 -11.73 24.09 -8.68
N THR A 376 -12.81 24.74 -9.14
CA THR A 376 -13.39 25.95 -8.52
C THR A 376 -13.84 25.71 -7.06
N ARG A 377 -14.19 24.47 -6.71
CA ARG A 377 -14.64 24.07 -5.36
C ARG A 377 -13.51 23.48 -4.50
N HIS A 378 -12.46 22.97 -5.12
CA HIS A 378 -11.37 22.21 -4.48
C HIS A 378 -9.99 22.74 -4.93
N PRO A 379 -9.61 23.97 -4.52
CA PRO A 379 -8.38 24.62 -5.00
C PRO A 379 -7.08 23.94 -4.50
N TYR A 380 -7.18 23.04 -3.52
CA TYR A 380 -6.06 22.25 -2.98
C TYR A 380 -5.89 20.89 -3.68
N LEU A 381 -6.59 20.63 -4.79
CA LEU A 381 -6.52 19.34 -5.47
C LEU A 381 -5.16 19.15 -6.16
N GLU A 382 -4.43 18.12 -5.74
CA GLU A 382 -3.09 17.75 -6.24
C GLU A 382 -3.15 16.56 -7.22
N ASN A 383 -4.12 15.65 -7.07
CA ASN A 383 -4.17 14.40 -7.81
C ASN A 383 -5.56 14.18 -8.41
N LEU A 384 -5.62 13.96 -9.72
CA LEU A 384 -6.84 13.75 -10.50
C LEU A 384 -6.73 12.48 -11.35
N ARG A 385 -7.65 11.53 -11.13
CA ARG A 385 -7.80 10.35 -12.00
C ARG A 385 -9.16 10.35 -12.69
N LEU A 386 -9.15 10.43 -14.02
CA LEU A 386 -10.31 10.42 -14.91
C LEU A 386 -10.13 9.40 -16.06
N SER A 387 -9.27 8.40 -15.87
CA SER A 387 -8.96 7.39 -16.88
C SER A 387 -10.18 6.54 -17.26
N TYR A 388 -10.13 5.86 -18.41
CA TYR A 388 -11.20 4.96 -18.89
C TYR A 388 -12.60 5.61 -19.01
N ASN A 389 -12.65 6.93 -19.24
CA ASN A 389 -13.88 7.69 -19.44
C ASN A 389 -14.19 7.87 -20.95
N ARG A 390 -14.95 8.92 -21.31
CA ARG A 390 -15.37 9.22 -22.69
C ARG A 390 -15.03 10.66 -23.09
N ILE A 391 -14.03 11.25 -22.43
CA ILE A 391 -13.61 12.64 -22.66
C ILE A 391 -13.05 12.74 -24.07
N ALA A 392 -13.62 13.65 -24.87
CA ALA A 392 -13.33 13.74 -26.31
C ALA A 392 -12.34 14.85 -26.68
N THR A 393 -12.24 15.88 -25.84
CA THR A 393 -11.41 17.07 -26.06
C THR A 393 -10.91 17.61 -24.73
N ILE A 394 -9.73 18.23 -24.73
CA ILE A 394 -9.30 19.18 -23.69
C ILE A 394 -9.26 20.56 -24.34
N ASN A 395 -9.92 21.53 -23.71
CA ASN A 395 -10.08 22.89 -24.21
C ASN A 395 -9.22 23.88 -23.43
N GLU A 396 -8.98 25.04 -24.06
CA GLU A 396 -8.40 26.20 -23.38
C GLU A 396 -9.29 26.59 -22.18
N GLY A 397 -8.68 26.68 -21.00
CA GLY A 397 -9.38 27.02 -19.76
C GLY A 397 -10.02 25.85 -18.99
N ASP A 398 -10.03 24.60 -19.51
CA ASP A 398 -10.58 23.44 -18.77
C ASP A 398 -9.90 23.21 -17.40
N PHE A 399 -8.64 23.65 -17.26
CA PHE A 399 -7.85 23.56 -16.02
C PHE A 399 -7.58 24.92 -15.34
N VAL A 400 -8.30 25.99 -15.69
CA VAL A 400 -7.96 27.37 -15.25
C VAL A 400 -7.82 27.55 -13.72
N ASN A 401 -8.63 26.83 -12.94
CA ASN A 401 -8.61 26.89 -11.47
C ASN A 401 -7.81 25.74 -10.82
N ALA A 402 -7.10 24.93 -11.61
CA ALA A 402 -6.48 23.67 -11.18
C ALA A 402 -4.98 23.80 -10.83
N ILE A 403 -4.56 24.96 -10.34
CA ILE A 403 -3.15 25.39 -10.19
C ILE A 403 -2.30 24.51 -9.24
N LYS A 404 -2.91 23.67 -8.42
CA LYS A 404 -2.23 22.73 -7.50
C LYS A 404 -2.04 21.31 -8.08
N LEU A 405 -2.58 20.99 -9.27
CA LEU A 405 -2.47 19.64 -9.82
C LEU A 405 -1.01 19.23 -10.11
N LEU A 406 -0.61 18.13 -9.49
CA LEU A 406 0.68 17.46 -9.64
C LEU A 406 0.56 16.22 -10.54
N ASN A 407 -0.49 15.42 -10.38
CA ASN A 407 -0.67 14.17 -11.12
C ASN A 407 -2.05 14.12 -11.78
N ILE A 408 -2.07 13.97 -13.11
CA ILE A 408 -3.27 14.03 -13.94
C ILE A 408 -3.34 12.78 -14.83
N HIS A 409 -4.31 11.91 -14.57
CA HIS A 409 -4.54 10.70 -15.38
C HIS A 409 -5.79 10.87 -16.23
N LEU A 410 -5.61 10.93 -17.55
CA LEU A 410 -6.63 11.10 -18.59
C LEU A 410 -6.51 10.00 -19.67
N ASP A 411 -5.81 8.92 -19.35
CA ASP A 411 -5.57 7.79 -20.24
C ASP A 411 -6.84 7.00 -20.56
N ASN A 412 -6.79 6.20 -21.62
CA ASN A 412 -7.87 5.32 -22.06
C ASN A 412 -9.23 6.03 -22.27
N ASN A 413 -9.17 7.30 -22.67
CA ASN A 413 -10.32 8.14 -23.01
C ASN A 413 -10.54 8.20 -24.54
N ARG A 414 -11.15 9.26 -25.07
CA ARG A 414 -11.39 9.48 -26.51
C ARG A 414 -10.83 10.79 -27.01
N ILE A 415 -9.79 11.29 -26.32
CA ILE A 415 -9.24 12.62 -26.54
C ILE A 415 -8.58 12.63 -27.91
N ASN A 416 -9.20 13.33 -28.87
CA ASN A 416 -8.68 13.50 -30.24
C ASN A 416 -8.10 14.89 -30.47
N LEU A 417 -8.29 15.81 -29.52
CA LEU A 417 -7.78 17.18 -29.53
C LEU A 417 -7.43 17.63 -28.11
N VAL A 418 -6.24 18.20 -27.95
CA VAL A 418 -5.86 19.08 -26.83
C VAL A 418 -5.63 20.46 -27.44
N ALA A 419 -6.27 21.50 -26.90
CA ALA A 419 -6.08 22.86 -27.40
C ALA A 419 -4.74 23.46 -26.91
N PRO A 420 -4.08 24.33 -27.71
CA PRO A 420 -2.97 25.15 -27.22
C PRO A 420 -3.34 25.89 -25.94
N GLY A 421 -2.41 26.04 -25.00
CA GLY A 421 -2.66 26.70 -23.72
C GLY A 421 -3.51 25.92 -22.71
N SER A 422 -4.09 24.75 -23.04
CA SER A 422 -4.90 23.94 -22.10
C SER A 422 -4.21 23.61 -20.77
N PHE A 423 -2.87 23.56 -20.77
CA PHE A 423 -2.02 23.25 -19.61
C PHE A 423 -1.23 24.46 -19.07
N GLN A 424 -1.53 25.68 -19.55
CA GLN A 424 -0.94 26.93 -19.05
C GLN A 424 -1.09 27.16 -17.52
N PRO A 425 -2.19 26.75 -16.84
CA PRO A 425 -2.35 27.00 -15.40
C PRO A 425 -1.42 26.21 -14.48
N PHE A 426 -0.63 25.26 -15.00
CA PHE A 426 0.22 24.40 -14.17
C PHE A 426 1.61 25.00 -13.98
N VAL A 427 2.09 25.02 -12.73
CA VAL A 427 3.44 25.49 -12.37
C VAL A 427 4.40 24.33 -12.09
N PHE A 428 3.91 23.23 -11.50
CA PHE A 428 4.72 22.10 -11.02
C PHE A 428 4.06 20.73 -11.29
N VAL A 429 3.53 20.51 -12.50
CA VAL A 429 2.84 19.24 -12.81
C VAL A 429 3.85 18.12 -13.05
N ILE A 430 3.82 17.13 -12.17
CA ILE A 430 4.73 15.98 -12.14
C ILE A 430 4.41 15.01 -13.29
N PHE A 431 3.12 14.68 -13.46
CA PHE A 431 2.68 13.66 -14.42
C PHE A 431 1.38 14.04 -15.14
N ILE A 432 1.39 13.89 -16.47
CA ILE A 432 0.19 13.92 -17.32
C ILE A 432 0.12 12.61 -18.13
N GLY A 433 -0.83 11.73 -17.83
CA GLY A 433 -1.10 10.51 -18.59
C GLY A 433 -2.17 10.74 -19.65
N LEU A 434 -1.82 10.59 -20.92
CA LEU A 434 -2.72 10.68 -22.09
C LEU A 434 -2.66 9.42 -22.97
N GLN A 435 -2.05 8.34 -22.49
CA GLN A 435 -1.92 7.10 -23.25
C GLN A 435 -3.29 6.45 -23.59
N GLY A 436 -3.36 5.65 -24.65
CA GLY A 436 -4.60 4.95 -25.04
C GLY A 436 -5.74 5.85 -25.51
N ASN A 437 -5.45 7.03 -26.07
CA ASN A 437 -6.44 8.01 -26.54
C ASN A 437 -6.55 8.05 -28.08
N GLU A 438 -7.35 8.98 -28.61
CA GLU A 438 -7.59 9.16 -30.06
C GLU A 438 -6.69 10.25 -30.69
N LEU A 439 -5.57 10.63 -30.06
CA LEU A 439 -4.69 11.70 -30.55
C LEU A 439 -3.97 11.30 -31.85
N SER A 440 -4.23 12.05 -32.90
CA SER A 440 -3.48 11.95 -34.17
C SER A 440 -2.31 12.94 -34.25
N HIS A 441 -2.40 14.05 -33.50
CA HIS A 441 -1.44 15.15 -33.44
C HIS A 441 -1.47 15.74 -32.03
N PHE A 442 -0.35 16.32 -31.58
CA PHE A 442 -0.24 16.94 -30.25
C PHE A 442 0.60 18.21 -30.35
N ASP A 443 -0.04 19.35 -30.06
CA ASP A 443 0.60 20.66 -29.98
C ASP A 443 -0.09 21.48 -28.90
N ILE A 444 0.65 21.83 -27.85
CA ILE A 444 0.16 22.63 -26.73
C ILE A 444 0.81 24.03 -26.68
N GLY A 445 1.74 24.33 -27.59
CA GLY A 445 2.60 25.51 -27.56
C GLY A 445 3.91 25.28 -26.79
N ARG A 446 5.04 25.80 -27.31
CA ARG A 446 6.39 25.53 -26.77
C ARG A 446 6.60 26.07 -25.34
N SER A 447 6.05 27.24 -25.03
CA SER A 447 6.29 27.95 -23.76
C SER A 447 5.83 27.17 -22.52
N TYR A 448 4.71 26.44 -22.63
CA TYR A 448 4.05 25.78 -21.49
C TYR A 448 4.70 24.44 -21.12
N LEU A 449 5.55 23.89 -21.98
CA LEU A 449 6.21 22.61 -21.76
C LEU A 449 7.31 22.65 -20.69
N ASN A 450 7.62 23.80 -20.10
CA ASN A 450 8.63 23.89 -19.04
C ASN A 450 8.10 23.58 -17.63
N ALA A 451 6.78 23.60 -17.41
CA ALA A 451 6.16 23.26 -16.12
C ALA A 451 5.86 21.75 -15.93
N ILE A 452 6.02 20.94 -16.98
CA ILE A 452 5.71 19.50 -16.98
C ILE A 452 6.98 18.68 -16.74
N GLN A 453 6.97 17.76 -15.76
CA GLN A 453 8.10 16.85 -15.49
C GLN A 453 8.03 15.55 -16.31
N ARG A 454 6.85 14.93 -16.46
CA ARG A 454 6.60 13.75 -17.32
C ARG A 454 5.24 13.84 -18.00
N ILE A 455 5.20 13.44 -19.27
CA ILE A 455 3.96 13.25 -20.03
C ILE A 455 4.01 11.88 -20.72
N ASP A 456 2.91 11.12 -20.67
CA ASP A 456 2.77 9.84 -21.37
C ASP A 456 1.79 9.96 -22.54
N LEU A 457 2.25 9.54 -23.72
CA LEU A 457 1.61 9.74 -25.02
C LEU A 457 1.58 8.43 -25.85
N SER A 458 1.87 7.30 -25.20
CA SER A 458 1.85 5.96 -25.79
C SER A 458 0.43 5.57 -26.29
N ASP A 459 0.33 4.51 -27.09
CA ASP A 459 -0.93 3.94 -27.59
C ASP A 459 -1.96 4.92 -28.18
N ASN A 460 -1.48 5.92 -28.91
CA ASN A 460 -2.30 6.91 -29.62
C ASN A 460 -2.12 6.79 -31.16
N PRO A 461 -3.15 7.10 -31.97
CA PRO A 461 -3.18 6.89 -33.43
C PRO A 461 -2.39 7.95 -34.24
N TRP A 462 -1.11 8.14 -33.91
CA TRP A 462 -0.27 9.20 -34.46
C TRP A 462 -0.21 9.24 -35.99
N HIS A 463 -0.44 10.43 -36.55
CA HIS A 463 -0.39 10.73 -37.97
C HIS A 463 0.87 11.55 -38.30
N CYS A 464 1.85 10.87 -38.89
CA CYS A 464 3.17 11.40 -39.15
C CYS A 464 3.23 12.23 -40.43
N ASP A 465 2.64 13.43 -40.35
CA ASP A 465 2.91 14.55 -41.26
C ASP A 465 3.65 15.71 -40.55
N CYS A 466 3.88 16.81 -41.25
CA CYS A 466 4.67 17.95 -40.75
C CYS A 466 4.12 18.59 -39.46
N ARG A 467 2.83 18.41 -39.11
CA ARG A 467 2.23 18.89 -37.85
C ARG A 467 2.76 18.18 -36.61
N LEU A 468 3.58 17.14 -36.77
CA LEU A 468 4.18 16.39 -35.68
C LEU A 468 5.44 17.07 -35.09
N GLU A 469 5.82 18.27 -35.56
CA GLU A 469 6.98 19.02 -35.06
C GLU A 469 6.95 19.21 -33.52
N SER A 470 5.82 19.68 -32.97
CA SER A 470 5.66 19.88 -31.52
C SER A 470 5.79 18.56 -30.75
N LEU A 471 5.06 17.51 -31.13
CA LEU A 471 5.17 16.18 -30.50
C LEU A 471 6.62 15.65 -30.54
N LYS A 472 7.33 15.81 -31.66
CA LYS A 472 8.72 15.33 -31.76
C LYS A 472 9.64 16.05 -30.77
N TRP A 473 9.44 17.35 -30.56
CA TRP A 473 10.16 18.12 -29.53
C TRP A 473 9.82 17.63 -28.12
N VAL A 474 8.54 17.32 -27.84
CA VAL A 474 8.11 16.74 -26.55
C VAL A 474 8.86 15.43 -26.27
N LEU A 475 8.88 14.51 -27.23
CA LEU A 475 9.59 13.24 -27.06
C LEU A 475 11.09 13.44 -26.87
N MET A 476 11.72 14.38 -27.58
CA MET A 476 13.13 14.74 -27.35
C MET A 476 13.43 15.30 -25.95
N LYS A 477 12.44 15.80 -25.22
CA LYS A 477 12.59 16.31 -23.85
C LYS A 477 12.33 15.24 -22.77
N TYR A 478 11.50 14.23 -23.06
CA TYR A 478 11.01 13.25 -22.08
C TYR A 478 11.30 11.77 -22.44
N ASP A 479 12.18 11.48 -23.40
CA ASP A 479 12.57 10.12 -23.84
C ASP A 479 13.36 9.36 -22.73
N ASP A 480 12.65 8.81 -21.75
CA ASP A 480 13.13 7.80 -20.79
C ASP A 480 12.11 6.65 -20.68
N VAL A 481 11.65 6.17 -21.86
CA VAL A 481 10.64 5.11 -22.01
C VAL A 481 11.29 3.89 -22.67
N SER A 482 10.97 2.68 -22.16
CA SER A 482 11.51 1.41 -22.68
C SER A 482 11.08 1.11 -24.12
N ASP A 483 9.91 1.62 -24.51
CA ASP A 483 9.25 1.36 -25.79
C ASP A 483 8.95 2.70 -26.49
N PRO A 484 9.51 2.94 -27.70
CA PRO A 484 9.41 4.22 -28.37
C PRO A 484 8.03 4.42 -29.04
N ILE A 485 7.54 5.66 -29.08
CA ILE A 485 6.25 5.95 -29.72
C ILE A 485 6.34 5.81 -31.25
N HIS A 486 5.39 5.07 -31.85
CA HIS A 486 5.36 4.76 -33.28
C HIS A 486 4.28 5.53 -34.05
N CYS A 487 4.55 5.80 -35.32
CA CYS A 487 3.53 6.25 -36.28
C CYS A 487 2.50 5.15 -36.57
N VAL A 488 1.22 5.50 -36.59
CA VAL A 488 0.15 4.60 -37.08
C VAL A 488 -0.14 4.88 -38.55
N SER A 489 -0.10 6.15 -38.97
CA SER A 489 -0.31 6.59 -40.36
C SER A 489 0.66 7.73 -40.73
N PRO A 490 0.86 8.07 -42.03
CA PRO A 490 0.39 7.36 -43.23
C PRO A 490 1.02 5.95 -43.37
N PRO A 491 0.46 5.06 -44.20
CA PRO A 491 0.90 3.65 -44.30
C PRO A 491 2.40 3.47 -44.58
N GLU A 492 3.02 4.40 -45.30
CA GLU A 492 4.43 4.41 -45.67
C GLU A 492 5.38 4.64 -44.47
N LEU A 493 4.87 5.22 -43.37
CA LEU A 493 5.60 5.47 -42.13
C LEU A 493 5.12 4.59 -40.97
N SER A 494 4.08 3.78 -41.18
CA SER A 494 3.46 2.96 -40.12
C SER A 494 4.49 2.06 -39.41
N SER A 495 4.37 1.95 -38.09
CA SER A 495 5.33 1.29 -37.19
C SER A 495 6.75 1.88 -37.16
N ARG A 496 7.07 3.00 -37.83
CA ARG A 496 8.34 3.72 -37.56
C ARG A 496 8.25 4.49 -36.24
N ALA A 497 9.29 4.38 -35.41
CA ALA A 497 9.44 5.18 -34.20
C ALA A 497 9.59 6.67 -34.56
N ILE A 498 8.85 7.54 -33.88
CA ILE A 498 8.74 8.97 -34.19
C ILE A 498 10.07 9.71 -34.03
N ASN A 499 10.81 9.41 -32.94
CA ASN A 499 12.14 9.98 -32.70
C ASN A 499 13.16 9.64 -33.82
N SER A 500 12.96 8.53 -34.55
CA SER A 500 13.79 8.13 -35.70
C SER A 500 13.55 8.91 -37.01
N LEU A 501 12.46 9.69 -37.11
CA LEU A 501 12.06 10.35 -38.35
C LEU A 501 12.73 11.71 -38.53
N GLN A 502 13.17 12.02 -39.75
CA GLN A 502 13.60 13.38 -40.12
C GLN A 502 12.39 14.23 -40.51
N MET A 503 12.49 15.57 -40.42
CA MET A 503 11.42 16.47 -40.88
C MET A 503 11.10 16.29 -42.38
N SER A 504 12.11 15.89 -43.17
CA SER A 504 11.93 15.48 -44.56
C SER A 504 11.08 14.21 -44.73
N ASP A 505 11.14 13.28 -43.77
CA ASP A 505 10.36 12.03 -43.82
C ASP A 505 8.87 12.31 -43.56
N LEU A 506 8.58 13.32 -42.73
CA LEU A 506 7.23 13.84 -42.42
C LEU A 506 6.66 14.72 -43.56
N GLY A 507 7.38 14.90 -44.66
CA GLY A 507 6.95 15.73 -45.78
C GLY A 507 7.02 17.23 -45.53
N CYS A 508 7.69 17.69 -44.46
CA CYS A 508 7.96 19.12 -44.28
C CYS A 508 8.82 19.64 -45.45
N VAL A 509 8.25 20.56 -46.22
CA VAL A 509 9.03 21.40 -47.13
C VAL A 509 9.72 22.45 -46.28
N ASN A 510 11.02 22.70 -46.52
CA ASN A 510 11.73 23.85 -45.95
C ASN A 510 11.11 25.14 -46.50
N GLY A 511 10.05 25.62 -45.85
CA GLY A 511 9.52 26.94 -46.08
C GLY A 511 10.49 27.97 -45.52
N ASN A 512 10.81 29.00 -46.30
CA ASN A 512 11.31 30.25 -45.74
C ASN A 512 10.13 30.99 -45.07
N GLN A 513 9.58 30.39 -44.02
CA GLN A 513 8.87 31.12 -42.98
C GLN A 513 9.92 31.48 -41.95
N THR A 514 10.10 32.80 -41.81
CA THR A 514 10.78 33.49 -40.72
C THR A 514 10.51 32.78 -39.38
N ASP A 515 11.47 32.63 -38.47
CA ASP A 515 12.38 33.69 -37.96
C ASP A 515 11.63 35.02 -37.71
N ALA A 516 10.35 34.88 -37.39
CA ALA A 516 9.61 35.70 -36.46
C ALA A 516 9.41 34.76 -35.24
N VAL A 517 9.87 35.06 -34.04
CA VAL A 517 10.17 36.41 -33.51
C VAL A 517 8.95 37.33 -33.68
N ASP A 518 7.78 36.77 -33.34
CA ASP A 518 7.11 37.25 -32.14
C ASP A 518 8.00 36.74 -30.96
N ASP A 519 8.63 37.57 -30.12
CA ASP A 519 8.40 39.00 -29.84
C ASP A 519 6.94 39.32 -29.46
N LEU A 520 6.28 38.34 -28.85
CA LEU A 520 5.22 38.56 -27.87
C LEU A 520 5.83 38.48 -26.47
N GLU A 521 6.56 39.54 -26.16
CA GLU A 521 6.73 40.12 -24.81
C GLU A 521 7.03 39.14 -23.67
N THR A 522 8.32 39.00 -23.35
CA THR A 522 8.79 38.55 -22.01
C THR A 522 8.21 39.39 -20.88
N GLU A 523 7.77 40.63 -21.12
CA GLU A 523 6.93 41.43 -20.22
C GLU A 523 5.72 40.63 -19.69
N THR A 524 5.04 39.81 -20.52
CA THR A 524 3.88 39.02 -20.07
C THR A 524 4.22 37.87 -19.12
N VAL A 525 5.42 37.27 -19.27
CA VAL A 525 5.92 36.24 -18.33
C VAL A 525 6.46 36.90 -17.06
N TYR A 526 7.08 38.07 -17.19
CA TYR A 526 7.52 38.87 -16.05
C TYR A 526 6.33 39.26 -15.18
N ASP A 527 5.30 39.88 -15.76
CA ASP A 527 4.05 40.28 -15.09
C ASP A 527 3.33 39.09 -14.46
N LEU A 528 3.17 37.96 -15.17
CA LEU A 528 2.46 36.79 -14.62
C LEU A 528 3.22 36.12 -13.46
N VAL A 529 4.56 36.11 -13.52
CA VAL A 529 5.40 35.59 -12.43
C VAL A 529 5.41 36.56 -11.25
N THR A 530 5.49 37.89 -11.46
CA THR A 530 5.36 38.83 -10.33
C THR A 530 3.97 38.80 -9.72
N GLU A 531 2.88 38.70 -10.50
CA GLU A 531 1.51 38.65 -9.97
C GLU A 531 1.26 37.37 -9.15
N THR A 532 1.62 36.19 -9.69
CA THR A 532 1.45 34.92 -8.95
C THR A 532 2.38 34.77 -7.73
N VAL A 533 3.59 35.34 -7.77
CA VAL A 533 4.48 35.37 -6.60
C VAL A 533 4.05 36.44 -5.60
N TYR A 534 3.48 37.56 -6.05
CA TYR A 534 2.92 38.59 -5.16
C TYR A 534 1.69 38.06 -4.40
N ASP A 535 0.78 37.35 -5.06
CA ASP A 535 -0.34 36.67 -4.39
C ASP A 535 0.18 35.64 -3.37
N PHE A 536 1.15 34.80 -3.75
CA PHE A 536 1.74 33.82 -2.83
C PHE A 536 2.44 34.45 -1.60
N VAL A 537 3.12 35.58 -1.78
CA VAL A 537 3.78 36.31 -0.68
C VAL A 537 2.78 37.08 0.18
N THR A 538 1.74 37.67 -0.40
CA THR A 538 0.72 38.43 0.36
C THR A 538 -0.28 37.53 1.09
N GLU A 539 -0.49 36.28 0.66
CA GLU A 539 -1.19 35.26 1.47
C GLU A 539 -0.33 34.69 2.62
N THR A 540 0.99 34.87 2.63
CA THR A 540 1.91 34.19 3.57
C THR A 540 2.72 35.09 4.51
N VAL A 541 2.80 36.41 4.28
CA VAL A 541 3.63 37.33 5.07
C VAL A 541 2.81 38.53 5.57
N ASP A 542 2.94 38.82 6.87
CA ASP A 542 2.26 39.93 7.56
C ASP A 542 2.78 41.31 7.10
N ASP A 543 1.95 42.35 7.27
CA ASP A 543 1.84 43.59 6.46
C ASP A 543 3.04 44.58 6.53
N PHE A 544 4.22 44.14 6.98
CA PHE A 544 5.32 45.02 7.45
C PHE A 544 6.66 44.91 6.69
N VAL A 545 6.80 44.03 5.68
CA VAL A 545 8.09 43.77 5.00
C VAL A 545 8.04 43.92 3.46
N THR A 546 7.06 44.64 2.92
CA THR A 546 6.85 44.77 1.47
C THR A 546 7.93 45.58 0.74
N GLU A 547 8.44 46.69 1.29
CA GLU A 547 9.47 47.52 0.62
C GLU A 547 10.82 46.78 0.49
N THR A 548 11.30 46.15 1.57
CA THR A 548 12.62 45.49 1.58
C THR A 548 12.68 44.24 0.70
N VAL A 549 11.57 43.50 0.61
CA VAL A 549 11.45 42.34 -0.30
C VAL A 549 11.45 42.81 -1.76
N TYR A 550 10.83 43.96 -2.07
CA TYR A 550 10.79 44.49 -3.43
C TYR A 550 12.18 44.84 -3.98
N GLU A 551 13.04 45.49 -3.19
CA GLU A 551 14.43 45.76 -3.58
C GLU A 551 15.23 44.45 -3.78
N LEU A 552 15.13 43.49 -2.84
CA LEU A 552 15.86 42.21 -2.93
C LEU A 552 15.41 41.36 -4.14
N MET A 553 14.10 41.31 -4.42
CA MET A 553 13.54 40.56 -5.55
C MET A 553 13.93 41.16 -6.90
N THR A 554 14.13 42.48 -6.97
CA THR A 554 14.61 43.16 -8.17
C THR A 554 16.05 42.73 -8.50
N GLU A 555 16.95 42.72 -7.52
CA GLU A 555 18.34 42.26 -7.73
C GLU A 555 18.43 40.75 -8.04
N VAL A 556 17.56 39.91 -7.47
CA VAL A 556 17.53 38.47 -7.77
C VAL A 556 17.00 38.17 -9.17
N THR A 557 15.99 38.89 -9.64
CA THR A 557 15.42 38.66 -10.98
C THR A 557 16.39 39.10 -12.09
N ASP A 558 17.08 40.23 -11.92
CA ASP A 558 18.13 40.68 -12.86
C ASP A 558 19.28 39.64 -13.00
N VAL A 559 19.62 38.91 -11.93
CA VAL A 559 20.63 37.84 -11.96
C VAL A 559 20.14 36.58 -12.69
N LEU A 560 18.84 36.27 -12.64
CA LEU A 560 18.26 35.06 -13.26
C LEU A 560 17.98 35.19 -14.77
N VAL A 561 18.04 36.40 -15.33
CA VAL A 561 17.66 36.71 -16.73
C VAL A 561 18.86 36.82 -17.69
N THR A 562 20.07 36.46 -17.24
CA THR A 562 21.29 36.40 -18.10
C THR A 562 21.76 34.97 -18.35
N GLU A 563 22.21 34.65 -19.58
CA GLU A 563 22.48 33.25 -20.00
C GLU A 563 23.71 32.60 -19.34
N ASP A 564 24.56 33.36 -18.63
CA ASP A 564 25.88 32.90 -18.15
C ASP A 564 25.89 32.25 -16.75
N VAL A 565 24.73 31.93 -16.16
CA VAL A 565 24.63 31.28 -14.83
C VAL A 565 25.43 29.97 -14.75
N VAL A 566 25.60 29.26 -15.86
CA VAL A 566 26.36 27.99 -15.92
C VAL A 566 27.87 28.17 -15.74
N GLU A 567 28.48 29.24 -16.28
CA GLU A 567 29.92 29.49 -16.07
C GLU A 567 30.22 29.93 -14.63
N PHE A 568 29.35 30.76 -14.03
CA PHE A 568 29.57 31.26 -12.66
C PHE A 568 29.65 30.13 -11.62
N PHE A 569 28.76 29.13 -11.70
CA PHE A 569 28.84 27.95 -10.83
C PHE A 569 30.00 27.00 -11.16
N THR A 570 30.46 26.97 -12.41
CA THR A 570 31.62 26.14 -12.79
C THR A 570 32.91 26.65 -12.16
N PHE A 571 33.13 27.97 -12.13
CA PHE A 571 34.31 28.58 -11.51
C PHE A 571 34.42 28.29 -10.00
N PHE A 572 33.28 28.27 -9.29
CA PHE A 572 33.26 28.07 -7.82
C PHE A 572 33.61 26.63 -7.38
N PHE A 573 33.50 25.65 -8.28
CA PHE A 573 33.83 24.25 -7.97
C PHE A 573 35.31 23.89 -8.20
N GLU A 574 36.06 24.60 -9.05
CA GLU A 574 37.47 24.26 -9.32
C GLU A 574 38.44 24.66 -8.19
N GLU A 575 38.16 25.71 -7.40
CA GLU A 575 39.03 26.07 -6.25
C GLU A 575 38.83 25.19 -5.00
N SER A 576 37.79 24.34 -4.94
CA SER A 576 37.48 23.53 -3.75
C SER A 576 37.95 22.07 -3.81
N SER A 577 38.44 21.59 -4.96
CA SER A 577 38.86 20.18 -5.17
C SER A 577 40.39 19.97 -5.12
N GLY A 578 41.07 20.58 -4.14
CA GLY A 578 42.52 20.90 -4.23
C GLY A 578 43.49 20.50 -3.10
N VAL A 579 43.24 19.47 -2.28
CA VAL A 579 44.31 18.88 -1.41
C VAL A 579 44.30 17.34 -1.43
N ASP A 580 45.50 16.78 -1.60
CA ASP A 580 45.84 15.35 -1.76
C ASP A 580 45.63 14.52 -0.47
N LEU A 581 45.22 13.25 -0.62
CA LEU A 581 45.08 12.26 0.47
C LEU A 581 46.07 11.11 0.29
N GLY A 582 47.28 11.30 0.85
CA GLY A 582 48.39 10.36 0.70
C GLY A 582 48.99 9.85 2.02
N ARG A 583 49.05 8.51 2.15
CA ARG A 583 49.86 7.68 3.06
C ARG A 583 49.42 7.49 4.52
N ALA A 584 49.14 6.21 4.78
CA ALA A 584 49.25 5.48 6.04
C ALA A 584 50.56 5.69 6.84
N GLY A 585 50.50 5.39 8.15
CA GLY A 585 51.68 4.96 8.93
C GLY A 585 51.60 5.18 10.46
N ASP A 586 51.46 4.08 11.21
CA ASP A 586 51.99 3.81 12.57
C ASP A 586 52.22 4.96 13.61
N ARG A 587 51.60 4.78 14.79
CA ARG A 587 52.22 4.63 16.14
C ARG A 587 52.42 5.77 17.17
N ASP A 588 52.22 5.30 18.42
CA ASP A 588 52.94 5.52 19.69
C ASP A 588 52.78 6.82 20.54
N GLU A 589 52.42 6.59 21.82
CA GLU A 589 52.73 7.33 23.08
C GLU A 589 52.40 8.85 23.18
N MET A 590 51.66 9.37 24.16
CA MET A 590 51.83 9.28 25.63
C MET A 590 50.58 9.79 26.42
N GLY A 591 50.42 9.37 27.68
CA GLY A 591 49.68 10.11 28.73
C GLY A 591 50.61 11.07 29.51
N PRO A 592 50.37 11.43 30.79
CA PRO A 592 49.28 11.09 31.73
C PRO A 592 48.69 12.44 32.31
N PRO A 593 48.36 12.68 33.61
CA PRO A 593 48.07 11.82 34.78
C PRO A 593 46.88 12.23 35.72
N TYR A 594 46.44 11.28 36.58
CA TYR A 594 45.98 11.44 38.00
C TYR A 594 44.80 12.40 38.34
N GLU A 595 44.04 12.33 39.45
CA GLU A 595 43.86 11.53 40.71
C GLU A 595 42.41 11.89 41.21
N HIS A 596 41.67 11.27 42.15
CA HIS A 596 41.81 10.17 43.14
C HIS A 596 40.36 9.71 43.58
N ASP A 597 40.19 8.46 44.03
CA ASP A 597 39.53 7.91 45.27
C ASP A 597 38.36 8.69 45.96
N ASP A 598 37.36 8.12 46.68
CA ASP A 598 36.88 6.73 46.94
C ASP A 598 35.50 6.72 47.70
N ASP A 599 34.96 5.52 47.94
CA ASP A 599 34.09 5.05 49.07
C ASP A 599 32.54 5.28 49.20
N ASP A 600 31.90 4.19 49.71
CA ASP A 600 30.70 4.00 50.57
C ASP A 600 29.26 4.43 50.20
N GLY A 601 28.28 3.54 50.52
CA GLY A 601 26.99 3.98 51.13
C GLY A 601 25.66 3.28 50.75
N ASP A 602 25.38 2.11 51.34
CA ASP A 602 24.10 1.50 51.77
C ASP A 602 22.67 1.95 51.27
N GLU A 603 21.87 0.90 50.97
CA GLU A 603 20.45 0.64 51.30
C GLU A 603 19.27 1.64 51.00
N ASP A 604 18.24 1.05 50.36
CA ASP A 604 16.79 1.16 50.68
C ASP A 604 15.84 2.23 50.05
N ASN A 605 14.63 1.73 49.73
CA ASN A 605 13.32 2.39 49.56
C ASN A 605 12.90 3.17 48.27
N ASP A 606 12.08 2.47 47.47
CA ASP A 606 10.64 2.75 47.24
C ASP A 606 10.14 3.98 46.43
N ASN A 607 9.27 3.68 45.45
CA ASN A 607 8.33 4.54 44.70
C ASN A 607 8.88 5.62 43.73
N GLY A 608 8.49 5.51 42.45
CA GLY A 608 8.57 6.57 41.44
C GLY A 608 7.93 6.13 40.11
N ASP A 609 6.94 6.89 39.62
CA ASP A 609 6.22 6.57 38.38
C ASP A 609 7.11 6.63 37.13
N GLY A 610 7.02 5.60 36.28
CA GLY A 610 7.69 5.54 34.99
C GLY A 610 6.70 5.52 33.83
N GLN A 611 6.30 6.70 33.34
CA GLN A 611 5.62 6.80 32.04
C GLN A 611 6.63 6.52 30.93
N GLY A 612 6.55 5.32 30.32
CA GLY A 612 7.28 4.94 29.12
C GLY A 612 6.31 4.59 28.00
N GLY A 613 6.03 5.53 27.11
CA GLY A 613 5.17 5.31 25.95
C GLY A 613 5.99 5.07 24.69
N GLU A 614 5.87 3.90 24.08
CA GLU A 614 6.30 3.61 22.71
C GLU A 614 5.10 3.10 21.91
N ASP A 615 4.16 4.01 21.64
CA ASP A 615 3.01 3.76 20.77
C ASP A 615 3.47 3.83 19.30
N LEU A 616 4.08 2.74 18.82
CA LEU A 616 4.60 2.62 17.46
C LEU A 616 3.43 2.53 16.47
N THR A 617 2.99 3.70 16.01
CA THR A 617 1.94 3.90 15.00
C THR A 617 2.37 3.42 13.62
N VAL A 618 2.43 2.11 13.43
CA VAL A 618 2.67 1.47 12.12
C VAL A 618 1.47 1.74 11.20
N GLN A 619 1.56 2.80 10.41
CA GLN A 619 0.65 3.04 9.30
C GLN A 619 0.83 1.93 8.24
N PRO A 620 -0.25 1.31 7.73
CA PRO A 620 -0.15 0.47 6.54
C PRO A 620 0.12 1.36 5.33
N ILE A 621 1.27 1.15 4.67
CA ILE A 621 1.55 1.76 3.37
C ILE A 621 0.66 1.07 2.34
N VAL A 622 -0.39 1.77 1.88
CA VAL A 622 -1.24 1.30 0.77
C VAL A 622 -0.61 1.78 -0.53
N ASP A 623 0.13 0.89 -1.18
CA ASP A 623 0.88 1.21 -2.41
C ASP A 623 -0.06 1.20 -3.63
N PHE A 624 -0.54 2.38 -4.04
CA PHE A 624 -1.47 2.57 -5.15
C PHE A 624 -0.76 2.67 -6.52
N THR A 625 0.16 1.73 -6.82
CA THR A 625 1.01 1.73 -8.03
C THR A 625 0.84 0.53 -8.96
N ASN A 626 -0.39 0.05 -9.18
CA ASN A 626 -0.90 -0.34 -10.51
C ASN A 626 -2.41 -0.58 -10.44
N GLY A 627 -3.08 -0.56 -11.61
CA GLY A 627 -4.50 -0.91 -11.70
C GLY A 627 -4.75 -1.84 -12.86
N ASP A 628 -4.99 -3.13 -12.57
CA ASP A 628 -5.81 -4.00 -13.41
C ASP A 628 -6.22 -5.27 -12.65
N SER A 629 -7.47 -5.71 -12.84
CA SER A 629 -8.11 -6.94 -12.31
C SER A 629 -8.32 -7.05 -10.78
N ASP A 630 -9.15 -8.04 -10.39
CA ASP A 630 -9.62 -8.27 -9.01
C ASP A 630 -8.51 -8.77 -8.07
N GLU A 631 -7.89 -7.87 -7.31
CA GLU A 631 -7.06 -8.25 -6.15
C GLU A 631 -7.82 -8.07 -4.83
N THR A 632 -8.15 -9.20 -4.19
CA THR A 632 -8.45 -9.25 -2.76
C THR A 632 -7.21 -8.81 -1.98
N MET A 633 -7.36 -7.81 -1.11
CA MET A 633 -6.25 -7.29 -0.30
C MET A 633 -5.77 -8.36 0.69
N ASP A 634 -4.73 -9.12 0.31
CA ASP A 634 -4.29 -10.29 1.08
C ASP A 634 -3.55 -9.88 2.36
N TRP A 635 -4.27 -9.99 3.48
CA TRP A 635 -3.76 -9.65 4.81
C TRP A 635 -2.78 -10.70 5.33
N TYR A 636 -1.49 -10.39 5.25
CA TYR A 636 -0.47 -10.90 6.17
C TYR A 636 0.22 -9.72 6.88
N PRO A 637 0.44 -9.78 8.21
CA PRO A 637 1.42 -8.89 8.84
C PRO A 637 2.82 -9.22 8.31
N PRO A 638 3.75 -8.26 8.24
CA PRO A 638 5.08 -8.50 7.70
C PRO A 638 5.83 -9.55 8.53
N CYS A 639 6.05 -10.73 7.95
CA CYS A 639 6.88 -11.77 8.57
C CYS A 639 8.33 -11.27 8.70
N HIS A 640 8.88 -11.26 9.91
CA HIS A 640 10.29 -10.97 10.16
C HIS A 640 11.20 -12.12 9.67
N LEU A 641 11.35 -12.25 8.35
CA LEU A 641 12.36 -13.09 7.71
C LEU A 641 13.58 -12.23 7.32
N GLY A 642 14.53 -12.14 8.25
CA GLY A 642 15.78 -11.42 8.03
C GLY A 642 16.74 -12.18 7.12
N LEU A 643 16.66 -11.94 5.81
CA LEU A 643 17.73 -12.23 4.86
C LEU A 643 18.05 -11.00 4.01
N SER A 644 19.33 -10.75 3.78
CA SER A 644 19.82 -9.57 3.08
C SER A 644 19.90 -9.80 1.57
N THR A 645 19.27 -8.90 0.79
CA THR A 645 19.97 -7.83 0.03
C THR A 645 18.98 -7.11 -0.89
N CYS A 646 18.70 -5.83 -0.62
CA CYS A 646 18.11 -4.92 -1.61
C CYS A 646 19.06 -3.73 -1.81
N SER A 647 19.35 -3.40 -3.07
CA SER A 647 20.27 -2.33 -3.43
C SER A 647 19.52 -1.00 -3.52
N CYS A 648 19.56 -0.20 -2.45
CA CYS A 648 19.02 1.15 -2.48
C CYS A 648 19.80 2.03 -3.47
N HIS A 649 19.21 2.34 -4.63
CA HIS A 649 19.70 3.40 -5.49
C HIS A 649 19.50 4.75 -4.78
N ILE A 650 20.60 5.34 -4.32
CA ILE A 650 20.60 6.61 -3.60
C ILE A 650 20.16 7.73 -4.54
N PHE A 651 18.93 8.22 -4.35
CA PHE A 651 18.48 9.48 -4.94
C PHE A 651 19.35 10.63 -4.39
N LYS A 652 20.17 11.22 -5.27
CA LYS A 652 20.86 12.48 -4.97
C LYS A 652 19.88 13.63 -5.20
N ALA A 653 19.51 14.34 -4.14
CA ALA A 653 18.68 15.53 -4.21
C ALA A 653 19.44 16.78 -3.71
N PRO A 654 20.22 17.48 -4.57
CA PRO A 654 20.88 18.73 -4.19
C PRO A 654 19.89 19.86 -3.89
N SER A 655 18.76 19.88 -4.61
CA SER A 655 17.80 20.99 -4.66
C SER A 655 17.17 21.33 -3.30
N ILE A 656 16.89 20.31 -2.47
CA ILE A 656 16.26 20.50 -1.16
C ILE A 656 17.23 21.17 -0.18
N LEU A 657 18.51 20.80 -0.21
CA LEU A 657 19.54 21.47 0.59
C LEU A 657 19.78 22.91 0.16
N ILE A 658 19.65 23.23 -1.13
CA ILE A 658 19.73 24.60 -1.65
C ILE A 658 18.55 25.44 -1.14
N LEU A 659 17.32 24.91 -1.19
CA LEU A 659 16.13 25.60 -0.69
C LEU A 659 16.21 25.85 0.82
N ILE A 660 16.66 24.85 1.59
CA ILE A 660 16.88 24.97 3.04
C ILE A 660 18.00 25.98 3.35
N ALA A 661 19.08 26.02 2.55
CA ALA A 661 20.15 27.00 2.71
C ALA A 661 19.68 28.43 2.43
N LEU A 662 18.84 28.64 1.40
CA LEU A 662 18.21 29.94 1.11
C LEU A 662 17.28 30.38 2.24
N LEU A 663 16.41 29.49 2.72
CA LEU A 663 15.51 29.77 3.85
C LEU A 663 16.27 30.09 5.14
N MET A 664 17.34 29.35 5.45
CA MET A 664 18.19 29.66 6.61
C MET A 664 19.02 30.94 6.42
N ALA A 665 19.42 31.31 5.20
CA ALA A 665 20.07 32.59 4.95
C ALA A 665 19.13 33.77 5.22
N VAL A 666 17.87 33.69 4.77
CA VAL A 666 16.83 34.69 5.08
C VAL A 666 16.59 34.79 6.59
N HIS A 667 16.55 33.66 7.31
CA HIS A 667 16.35 33.64 8.77
C HIS A 667 17.57 34.06 9.62
N VAL A 668 18.72 34.37 9.00
CA VAL A 668 19.96 34.84 9.67
C VAL A 668 20.25 36.32 9.38
N PHE A 669 19.55 36.94 8.42
CA PHE A 669 19.69 38.35 8.04
C PHE A 669 18.45 39.22 8.37
N ALA A 670 17.44 38.66 9.03
CA ALA A 670 16.29 39.36 9.63
C ALA A 670 16.46 39.51 11.15
#